data_AF-A0A2T2ZLR2-F1
#
_entry.id   AF-A0A2T2ZLR2-F1
#
_cell.length_a   1.000
_cell.length_b   1.000
_cell.length_c   1.000
_cell.angle_alpha   90.00
_cell.angle_beta   90.00
_cell.angle_gamma   90.00
#
_symmetry.space_group_name_H-M   'P 1'
#
loop_
_entity.id
_entity.type
_entity.pdbx_description
1 polymer ?
#
loop_
_entity_poly.entity_id
_entity_poly.type
_entity_poly.pdbx_seq_one_letter_code
_entity_poly.pdbx_strand_id
1 'polypeptide(L)'
;MPALTLTRLLRFGEGRTVKRLAHLADEVLSLDDEYADLTDAELRAKTDEFKQRYADGESLDELLLEAFAAAREASWRVLNQKHYKVQVMGGAALHIGNVAEMKTGEGKTLTSVLPAYLNAISGDGVHIVTTNDYLARRDSEWMGRVHRFLGLQVGAILSGMSPAERRAAYSADITYGTNNEFGFDYLRDNMTHSLDDLVQRGHNFAVVDEVDSILIDEARTPLIISGPADASSKWYAEFARIAPLLKKDVHYEVDIKKRTIGVHEAGVEFVEDQLGIDNLYEAANSPLVSYLNNAIKAKELYARDKDYIVRNGEVIIVDEFTGRILVGRRYNEGMHQAIEAKEGVEIQPENQTLATITLQNYFRLYDKLSGMTGTAETEAAELHQTYGLGVVPIPTNKPMIRMDQADLIYKTEESKFAAVADDIAERHEKNQPVLIGTTSVERSEYLSKLLTKRGIPHNVLNAKFHEQEAQIIAEAGRPGAVTVATNMAGRGTDIVLGGNPDIITDTLLRRQGLDPVETPDDYEANWLPALEQVKRQVEDDADLVRDAGGLYVLGTERHESRRIDNQLRGRAGRQGDPGESRFYLSLGDELMRRFNGAALESIMTRLNLPDDVPIEAKMVSRAIKSAQTQVEQQNFEIRKNVLKYDEVMNQQRTVIYAERQRILAGEDMEGQVQSMITDVITAYVDGATSEGYVEDWDLAKLWTALKTLYSVGIEYQDLTGETEDGEIGELSREELLEAVLEDAHDAYARREKEIDDLAGPGSMRNLERQVLLSVLDRKWREHLYEMDYLKEGIGLRAMAQRDPLVEYQREGFDMFAAMLEGLKEESVGFLFNLQVEVQQAPEQQPAVDPGLRSPVGAMHPAPAVPQGNGAAENAPAALRAKGIDESGPRGLSFSGPDEGGHAEVRSAAQEYGDTPATGMTRRERREAERDRAKQGKPAKTKRRR
;
A
#
# COMPACT_ATOMS: atom_id res chain seq x y z
N MET A 1 -48.04 15.62 -10.49
CA MET A 1 -46.95 14.77 -9.97
C MET A 1 -45.63 15.40 -10.41
N PRO A 2 -44.92 16.14 -9.56
CA PRO A 2 -43.61 16.67 -9.94
C PRO A 2 -42.63 15.49 -10.03
N ALA A 3 -41.83 15.45 -11.10
CA ALA A 3 -40.87 14.40 -11.38
C ALA A 3 -39.91 14.22 -10.19
N LEU A 4 -39.84 12.99 -9.66
CA LEU A 4 -38.86 12.59 -8.65
C LEU A 4 -37.46 12.72 -9.27
N THR A 5 -36.59 13.55 -8.67
CA THR A 5 -35.19 13.68 -9.06
C THR A 5 -34.40 12.42 -8.69
N LEU A 6 -33.38 12.05 -9.48
CA LEU A 6 -32.50 10.90 -9.26
C LEU A 6 -31.90 10.90 -7.83
N THR A 7 -31.62 12.09 -7.28
CA THR A 7 -31.14 12.28 -5.90
C THR A 7 -32.15 11.84 -4.84
N ARG A 8 -33.46 12.01 -5.06
CA ARG A 8 -34.49 11.52 -4.13
C ARG A 8 -34.72 10.02 -4.22
N LEU A 9 -34.41 9.42 -5.37
CA LEU A 9 -34.47 7.98 -5.60
C LEU A 9 -33.29 7.26 -4.92
N LEU A 10 -32.08 7.84 -4.99
CA LEU A 10 -30.91 7.36 -4.22
C LEU A 10 -31.10 7.54 -2.71
N ARG A 11 -31.71 8.65 -2.27
CA ARG A 11 -32.08 8.92 -0.86
C ARG A 11 -33.28 8.13 -0.35
N PHE A 12 -33.90 7.27 -1.17
CA PHE A 12 -35.10 6.52 -0.81
C PHE A 12 -34.72 5.29 0.06
N GLY A 13 -34.19 5.54 1.26
CA GLY A 13 -33.74 4.51 2.19
C GLY A 13 -32.95 5.08 3.38
N GLU A 14 -32.10 6.08 3.13
CA GLU A 14 -31.22 6.69 4.15
C GLU A 14 -31.99 7.21 5.37
N GLY A 15 -33.10 7.93 5.16
CA GLY A 15 -33.93 8.44 6.26
C GLY A 15 -34.61 7.34 7.11
N ARG A 16 -34.76 6.12 6.57
CA ARG A 16 -35.24 4.95 7.33
C ARG A 16 -34.09 4.32 8.12
N THR A 17 -32.91 4.21 7.51
CA THR A 17 -31.69 3.72 8.18
C THR A 17 -31.32 4.60 9.37
N VAL A 18 -31.26 5.92 9.19
CA VAL A 18 -30.97 6.88 10.27
C VAL A 18 -31.98 6.76 11.42
N LYS A 19 -33.28 6.57 11.13
CA LYS A 19 -34.30 6.34 12.17
C LYS A 19 -34.09 5.02 12.92
N ARG A 20 -33.72 3.95 12.21
CA ARG A 20 -33.40 2.66 12.83
C ARG A 20 -32.19 2.78 13.76
N LEU A 21 -31.12 3.42 13.29
CA LEU A 21 -29.91 3.68 14.08
C LEU A 21 -30.22 4.55 15.30
N ALA A 22 -31.08 5.57 15.14
CA ALA A 22 -31.48 6.42 16.26
C ALA A 22 -32.26 5.65 17.32
N HIS A 23 -33.15 4.73 16.91
CA HIS A 23 -33.89 3.87 17.83
C HIS A 23 -32.97 2.90 18.57
N LEU A 24 -32.05 2.24 17.85
CA LEU A 24 -31.03 1.38 18.44
C LEU A 24 -30.19 2.16 19.45
N ALA A 25 -29.78 3.39 19.11
CA ALA A 25 -29.03 4.23 20.04
C ALA A 25 -29.84 4.57 21.29
N ASP A 26 -31.16 4.81 21.17
CA ASP A 26 -32.03 5.01 22.34
C ASP A 26 -32.09 3.75 23.24
N GLU A 27 -32.09 2.55 22.65
CA GLU A 27 -32.07 1.30 23.40
C GLU A 27 -30.74 1.10 24.14
N VAL A 28 -29.60 1.35 23.49
CA VAL A 28 -28.28 1.33 24.16
C VAL A 28 -28.23 2.34 25.30
N LEU A 29 -28.75 3.55 25.09
CA LEU A 29 -28.79 4.60 26.12
C LEU A 29 -29.70 4.21 27.29
N SER A 30 -30.74 3.39 27.07
CA SER A 30 -31.62 2.93 28.14
C SER A 30 -30.98 1.93 29.12
N LEU A 31 -29.87 1.32 28.72
CA LEU A 31 -29.07 0.42 29.56
C LEU A 31 -28.03 1.16 30.42
N ASP A 32 -27.96 2.50 30.35
CA ASP A 32 -26.92 3.28 31.02
C ASP A 32 -26.84 3.04 32.53
N ASP A 33 -27.98 3.04 33.21
CA ASP A 33 -28.03 2.91 34.67
C ASP A 33 -27.58 1.50 35.10
N GLU A 34 -27.97 0.46 34.35
CA GLU A 34 -27.59 -0.93 34.63
C GLU A 34 -26.07 -1.12 34.55
N TYR A 35 -25.43 -0.57 33.53
CA TYR A 35 -23.97 -0.69 33.36
C TYR A 35 -23.20 0.25 34.28
N ALA A 36 -23.76 1.40 34.65
CA ALA A 36 -23.17 2.30 35.63
C ALA A 36 -23.09 1.66 37.03
N ASP A 37 -24.05 0.81 37.39
CA ASP A 37 -24.09 0.10 38.68
C ASP A 37 -23.04 -1.02 38.79
N LEU A 38 -22.47 -1.49 37.67
CA LEU A 38 -21.43 -2.52 37.67
C LEU A 38 -20.12 -2.00 38.26
N THR A 39 -19.40 -2.84 39.00
CA THR A 39 -18.00 -2.57 39.36
C THR A 39 -17.08 -2.71 38.14
N ASP A 40 -15.87 -2.14 38.20
CA ASP A 40 -14.90 -2.27 37.10
C ASP A 40 -14.57 -3.73 36.76
N ALA A 41 -14.53 -4.58 37.79
CA ALA A 41 -14.31 -6.03 37.61
C ALA A 41 -15.49 -6.71 36.92
N GLU A 42 -16.73 -6.37 37.26
CA GLU A 42 -17.93 -6.90 36.61
C GLU A 42 -18.06 -6.39 35.17
N LEU A 43 -17.75 -5.12 34.92
CA LEU A 43 -17.76 -4.53 33.59
C LEU A 43 -16.72 -5.19 32.67
N ARG A 44 -15.51 -5.47 33.19
CA ARG A 44 -14.49 -6.24 32.46
C ARG A 44 -14.93 -7.70 32.22
N ALA A 45 -15.59 -8.32 33.19
CA ALA A 45 -16.07 -9.71 33.07
C ALA A 45 -17.16 -9.89 31.99
N LYS A 46 -17.84 -8.79 31.58
CA LYS A 46 -18.78 -8.84 30.45
C LYS A 46 -18.12 -9.28 29.14
N THR A 47 -16.83 -9.00 28.93
CA THR A 47 -16.12 -9.45 27.73
C THR A 47 -16.06 -10.98 27.66
N ASP A 48 -15.73 -11.64 28.77
CA ASP A 48 -15.67 -13.11 28.84
C ASP A 48 -17.08 -13.73 28.69
N GLU A 49 -18.10 -13.08 29.26
CA GLU A 49 -19.50 -13.46 29.09
C GLU A 49 -19.92 -13.40 27.61
N PHE A 50 -19.61 -12.31 26.92
CA PHE A 50 -19.96 -12.15 25.50
C PHE A 50 -19.19 -13.11 24.60
N LYS A 51 -17.90 -13.35 24.86
CA LYS A 51 -17.11 -14.36 24.13
C LYS A 51 -17.71 -15.76 24.28
N GLN A 52 -18.15 -16.12 25.49
CA GLN A 52 -18.83 -17.40 25.71
C GLN A 52 -20.19 -17.48 24.99
N ARG A 53 -21.02 -16.44 25.08
CA ARG A 53 -22.33 -16.39 24.39
C ARG A 53 -22.19 -16.48 22.87
N TYR A 54 -21.18 -15.82 22.31
CA TYR A 54 -20.86 -15.93 20.89
C TYR A 54 -20.43 -17.36 20.52
N ALA A 55 -19.56 -17.98 21.31
CA ALA A 55 -19.17 -19.39 21.13
C ALA A 55 -20.35 -20.37 21.28
N ASP A 56 -21.36 -20.03 22.09
CA ASP A 56 -22.60 -20.79 22.26
C ASP A 56 -23.60 -20.60 21.10
N GLY A 57 -23.30 -19.71 20.14
CA GLY A 57 -24.02 -19.53 18.88
C GLY A 57 -24.84 -18.23 18.76
N GLU A 58 -24.78 -17.32 19.74
CA GLU A 58 -25.39 -15.99 19.65
C GLU A 58 -24.64 -15.11 18.65
N SER A 59 -25.36 -14.33 17.84
CA SER A 59 -24.74 -13.47 16.83
C SER A 59 -24.22 -12.16 17.41
N LEU A 60 -23.24 -11.53 16.74
CA LEU A 60 -22.76 -10.19 17.14
C LEU A 60 -23.88 -9.12 17.08
N ASP A 61 -24.85 -9.28 16.16
CA ASP A 61 -26.01 -8.38 16.07
C ASP A 61 -26.90 -8.45 17.33
N GLU A 62 -27.04 -9.63 17.94
CA GLU A 62 -27.82 -9.83 19.17
C GLU A 62 -27.08 -9.26 20.39
N LEU A 63 -25.76 -9.39 20.42
CA LEU A 63 -24.89 -8.84 21.47
C LEU A 63 -24.70 -7.31 21.39
N LEU A 64 -25.11 -6.68 20.29
CA LEU A 64 -24.77 -5.29 19.97
C LEU A 64 -25.15 -4.31 21.07
N LEU A 65 -26.38 -4.40 21.59
CA LEU A 65 -26.89 -3.45 22.58
C LEU A 65 -26.07 -3.49 23.88
N GLU A 66 -25.85 -4.68 24.41
CA GLU A 66 -25.13 -4.95 25.65
C GLU A 66 -23.63 -4.63 25.51
N ALA A 67 -23.03 -5.00 24.39
CA ALA A 67 -21.62 -4.72 24.11
C ALA A 67 -21.37 -3.21 23.96
N PHE A 68 -22.28 -2.49 23.30
CA PHE A 68 -22.17 -1.03 23.14
C PHE A 68 -22.38 -0.30 24.48
N ALA A 69 -23.30 -0.77 25.32
CA ALA A 69 -23.48 -0.22 26.67
C ALA A 69 -22.21 -0.41 27.53
N ALA A 70 -21.62 -1.62 27.49
CA ALA A 70 -20.36 -1.91 28.18
C ALA A 70 -19.21 -1.00 27.72
N ALA A 71 -18.99 -0.90 26.41
CA ALA A 71 -17.93 -0.07 25.83
C ALA A 71 -18.13 1.42 26.10
N ARG A 72 -19.38 1.88 26.09
CA ARG A 72 -19.73 3.28 26.38
C ARG A 72 -19.47 3.64 27.83
N GLU A 73 -19.81 2.75 28.78
CA GLU A 73 -19.52 2.96 30.20
C GLU A 73 -18.02 2.88 30.49
N ALA A 74 -17.30 1.93 29.89
CA ALA A 74 -15.84 1.86 30.00
C ALA A 74 -15.15 3.13 29.51
N SER A 75 -15.60 3.70 28.38
CA SER A 75 -15.10 4.98 27.88
C SER A 75 -15.31 6.12 28.87
N TRP A 76 -16.48 6.16 29.52
CA TRP A 76 -16.75 7.16 30.54
C TRP A 76 -15.80 7.03 31.74
N ARG A 77 -15.58 5.83 32.25
CA ARG A 77 -14.71 5.59 33.42
C ARG A 77 -13.25 5.90 33.13
N VAL A 78 -12.76 5.50 31.96
CA VAL A 78 -11.33 5.59 31.61
C VAL A 78 -10.96 6.97 31.04
N LEU A 79 -11.79 7.50 30.12
CA LEU A 79 -11.47 8.73 29.40
C LEU A 79 -12.21 9.95 29.95
N ASN A 80 -13.19 9.77 30.83
CA ASN A 80 -14.13 10.82 31.25
C ASN A 80 -14.89 11.41 30.04
N GLN A 81 -15.18 10.55 29.06
CA GLN A 81 -15.91 10.87 27.83
C GLN A 81 -16.94 9.77 27.56
N LYS A 82 -18.22 10.09 27.74
CA LYS A 82 -19.33 9.15 27.47
C LYS A 82 -19.85 9.39 26.06
N HIS A 83 -20.05 8.33 25.28
CA HIS A 83 -20.51 8.48 23.89
C HIS A 83 -21.86 9.20 23.81
N TYR A 84 -21.96 10.15 22.88
CA TYR A 84 -23.22 10.79 22.50
C TYR A 84 -24.11 9.82 21.71
N LYS A 85 -25.43 10.09 21.68
CA LYS A 85 -26.38 9.33 20.86
C LYS A 85 -25.93 9.20 19.40
N VAL A 86 -25.42 10.28 18.81
CA VAL A 86 -24.96 10.31 17.41
C VAL A 86 -23.71 9.45 17.20
N GLN A 87 -22.85 9.30 18.21
CA GLN A 87 -21.70 8.41 18.17
C GLN A 87 -22.13 6.95 18.26
N VAL A 88 -23.12 6.62 19.10
CA VAL A 88 -23.73 5.28 19.14
C VAL A 88 -24.38 4.93 17.79
N MET A 89 -25.08 5.89 17.16
CA MET A 89 -25.62 5.73 15.80
C MET A 89 -24.51 5.46 14.76
N GLY A 90 -23.40 6.20 14.84
CA GLY A 90 -22.24 6.02 13.98
C GLY A 90 -21.58 4.65 14.17
N GLY A 91 -21.36 4.22 15.41
CA GLY A 91 -20.81 2.91 15.74
C GLY A 91 -21.66 1.76 15.21
N ALA A 92 -22.99 1.88 15.30
CA ALA A 92 -23.90 0.89 14.73
C ALA A 92 -23.86 0.88 13.19
N ALA A 93 -23.75 2.05 12.55
CA ALA A 93 -23.57 2.12 11.09
C ALA A 93 -22.28 1.43 10.63
N LEU A 94 -21.18 1.60 11.37
CA LEU A 94 -19.90 0.93 11.13
C LEU A 94 -20.03 -0.59 11.30
N HIS A 95 -20.67 -1.06 12.37
CA HIS A 95 -20.86 -2.50 12.60
C HIS A 95 -21.63 -3.19 11.47
N ILE A 96 -22.61 -2.52 10.87
CA ILE A 96 -23.43 -3.02 9.75
C ILE A 96 -22.64 -3.00 8.40
N GLY A 97 -21.41 -2.48 8.38
CA GLY A 97 -20.60 -2.41 7.17
C GLY A 97 -20.91 -1.21 6.27
N ASN A 98 -21.22 -0.05 6.87
CA ASN A 98 -21.43 1.20 6.13
C ASN A 98 -20.35 2.23 6.44
N VAL A 99 -20.33 3.28 5.63
CA VAL A 99 -19.61 4.51 5.92
C VAL A 99 -20.47 5.43 6.79
N ALA A 100 -20.00 5.71 8.00
CA ALA A 100 -20.61 6.71 8.86
C ALA A 100 -20.07 8.11 8.51
N GLU A 101 -20.89 8.94 7.86
CA GLU A 101 -20.52 10.34 7.62
C GLU A 101 -20.80 11.16 8.88
N MET A 102 -19.74 11.45 9.64
CA MET A 102 -19.75 12.22 10.88
C MET A 102 -18.83 13.43 10.73
N LYS A 103 -19.37 14.64 10.92
CA LYS A 103 -18.60 15.88 10.76
C LYS A 103 -17.40 15.93 11.73
N THR A 104 -16.39 16.70 11.36
CA THR A 104 -15.16 16.83 12.15
C THR A 104 -15.49 17.37 13.56
N GLY A 105 -14.90 16.79 14.59
CA GLY A 105 -15.21 17.11 15.99
C GLY A 105 -16.45 16.41 16.57
N GLU A 106 -17.11 15.50 15.83
CA GLU A 106 -18.15 14.62 16.39
C GLU A 106 -17.56 13.40 17.15
N GLY A 107 -16.23 13.27 17.22
CA GLY A 107 -15.54 12.18 17.92
C GLY A 107 -15.53 10.85 17.15
N LYS A 108 -15.01 10.87 15.91
CA LYS A 108 -14.86 9.70 15.03
C LYS A 108 -14.01 8.60 15.69
N THR A 109 -12.82 8.97 16.18
CA THR A 109 -11.91 8.08 16.89
C THR A 109 -12.60 7.37 18.06
N LEU A 110 -13.30 8.12 18.92
CA LEU A 110 -14.04 7.54 20.04
C LEU A 110 -15.22 6.65 19.58
N THR A 111 -15.89 7.03 18.49
CA THR A 111 -17.00 6.24 17.91
C THR A 111 -16.54 4.86 17.46
N SER A 112 -15.31 4.73 16.94
CA SER A 112 -14.76 3.45 16.46
C SER A 112 -14.57 2.39 17.55
N VAL A 113 -14.48 2.80 18.82
CA VAL A 113 -14.36 1.89 19.98
C VAL A 113 -15.55 0.93 20.07
N LEU A 114 -16.76 1.40 19.78
CA LEU A 114 -17.98 0.61 19.90
C LEU A 114 -17.99 -0.60 18.93
N PRO A 115 -17.90 -0.41 17.59
CA PRO A 115 -17.87 -1.52 16.66
C PRO A 115 -16.58 -2.33 16.75
N ALA A 116 -15.45 -1.73 17.12
CA ALA A 116 -14.21 -2.47 17.28
C ALA A 116 -14.31 -3.45 18.45
N TYR A 117 -14.82 -3.02 19.60
CA TYR A 117 -15.05 -3.89 20.75
C TYR A 117 -16.03 -5.02 20.42
N LEU A 118 -17.18 -4.71 19.81
CA LEU A 118 -18.18 -5.72 19.46
C LEU A 118 -17.62 -6.78 18.51
N ASN A 119 -16.93 -6.36 17.43
CA ASN A 119 -16.42 -7.32 16.46
C ASN A 119 -15.19 -8.08 16.95
N ALA A 120 -14.42 -7.52 17.88
CA ALA A 120 -13.31 -8.21 18.54
C ALA A 120 -13.75 -9.40 19.41
N ILE A 121 -15.04 -9.49 19.78
CA ILE A 121 -15.59 -10.62 20.53
C ILE A 121 -15.44 -11.94 19.75
N SER A 122 -15.44 -11.92 18.41
CA SER A 122 -15.27 -13.14 17.61
C SER A 122 -13.88 -13.77 17.76
N GLY A 123 -12.86 -12.98 18.10
CA GLY A 123 -11.47 -13.43 18.23
C GLY A 123 -10.66 -13.42 16.92
N ASP A 124 -11.31 -13.16 15.78
CA ASP A 124 -10.67 -13.19 14.45
C ASP A 124 -9.86 -11.93 14.13
N GLY A 125 -9.91 -10.92 15.00
CA GLY A 125 -9.18 -9.65 14.86
C GLY A 125 -9.97 -8.56 14.15
N VAL A 126 -9.66 -7.30 14.50
CA VAL A 126 -10.23 -6.09 13.88
C VAL A 126 -9.10 -5.17 13.45
N HIS A 127 -9.10 -4.71 12.21
CA HIS A 127 -8.13 -3.76 11.69
C HIS A 127 -8.72 -2.34 11.66
N ILE A 128 -8.07 -1.39 12.33
CA ILE A 128 -8.43 0.03 12.26
C ILE A 128 -7.37 0.75 11.44
N VAL A 129 -7.77 1.26 10.28
CA VAL A 129 -6.87 1.88 9.32
C VAL A 129 -6.93 3.39 9.45
N THR A 130 -5.76 4.01 9.58
CA THR A 130 -5.58 5.47 9.66
C THR A 130 -4.69 5.95 8.52
N THR A 131 -4.56 7.27 8.33
CA THR A 131 -3.81 7.84 7.20
C THR A 131 -2.29 7.88 7.41
N ASN A 132 -1.80 7.77 8.65
CA ASN A 132 -0.36 7.75 8.95
C ASN A 132 -0.03 7.08 10.28
N ASP A 133 1.23 6.69 10.44
CA ASP A 133 1.74 5.96 11.60
C ASP A 133 1.56 6.72 12.93
N TYR A 134 1.62 8.05 12.91
CA TYR A 134 1.39 8.85 14.11
C TYR A 134 -0.04 8.68 14.63
N LEU A 135 -1.04 8.74 13.74
CA LEU A 135 -2.44 8.53 14.11
C LEU A 135 -2.69 7.08 14.54
N ALA A 136 -2.13 6.10 13.82
CA ALA A 136 -2.21 4.69 14.20
C ALA A 136 -1.69 4.46 15.63
N ARG A 137 -0.48 4.96 15.92
CA ARG A 137 0.12 4.86 17.25
C ARG A 137 -0.72 5.58 18.31
N ARG A 138 -1.01 6.87 18.10
CA ARG A 138 -1.78 7.69 19.03
C ARG A 138 -3.12 7.05 19.37
N ASP A 139 -3.88 6.61 18.37
CA ASP A 139 -5.23 6.09 18.56
C ASP A 139 -5.20 4.71 19.20
N SER A 140 -4.23 3.85 18.86
CA SER A 140 -4.01 2.57 19.52
C SER A 140 -3.68 2.72 21.01
N GLU A 141 -2.88 3.73 21.37
CA GLU A 141 -2.51 4.02 22.75
C GLU A 141 -3.66 4.66 23.50
N TRP A 142 -4.35 5.63 22.89
CA TRP A 142 -5.40 6.42 23.51
C TRP A 142 -6.72 5.63 23.67
N MET A 143 -7.28 5.13 22.56
CA MET A 143 -8.52 4.33 22.61
C MET A 143 -8.26 2.94 23.16
N GLY A 144 -7.05 2.42 22.99
CA GLY A 144 -6.66 1.14 23.57
C GLY A 144 -6.75 1.10 25.09
N ARG A 145 -6.76 2.25 25.79
CA ARG A 145 -7.03 2.30 27.24
C ARG A 145 -8.41 1.71 27.56
N VAL A 146 -9.43 2.03 26.76
CA VAL A 146 -10.80 1.52 26.93
C VAL A 146 -10.86 0.02 26.62
N HIS A 147 -10.24 -0.40 25.50
CA HIS A 147 -10.21 -1.80 25.11
C HIS A 147 -9.46 -2.69 26.11
N ARG A 148 -8.30 -2.23 26.61
CA ARG A 148 -7.50 -2.92 27.62
C ARG A 148 -8.22 -3.00 28.97
N PHE A 149 -8.94 -1.94 29.36
CA PHE A 149 -9.80 -1.94 30.54
C PHE A 149 -10.87 -3.05 30.45
N LEU A 150 -11.47 -3.24 29.26
CA LEU A 150 -12.40 -4.33 28.98
C LEU A 150 -11.73 -5.69 28.75
N GLY A 151 -10.40 -5.80 28.86
CA GLY A 151 -9.67 -7.06 28.77
C GLY A 151 -9.27 -7.48 27.35
N LEU A 152 -9.41 -6.63 26.34
CA LEU A 152 -8.90 -6.88 24.99
C LEU A 152 -7.44 -6.44 24.84
N GLN A 153 -6.71 -7.09 23.94
CA GLN A 153 -5.38 -6.68 23.50
C GLN A 153 -5.46 -5.74 22.29
N VAL A 154 -4.60 -4.73 22.27
CA VAL A 154 -4.51 -3.76 21.18
C VAL A 154 -3.07 -3.71 20.68
N GLY A 155 -2.89 -3.91 19.38
CA GLY A 155 -1.61 -3.77 18.68
C GLY A 155 -1.60 -2.59 17.72
N ALA A 156 -0.42 -2.16 17.31
CA ALA A 156 -0.21 -1.20 16.23
C ALA A 156 0.90 -1.68 15.31
N ILE A 157 0.66 -1.64 13.99
CA ILE A 157 1.68 -1.84 12.97
C ILE A 157 2.20 -0.48 12.51
N LEU A 158 3.52 -0.35 12.48
CA LEU A 158 4.24 0.89 12.21
C LEU A 158 5.41 0.59 11.29
N SER A 159 5.80 1.57 10.48
CA SER A 159 7.00 1.47 9.67
C SER A 159 8.23 1.26 10.56
N GLY A 160 9.14 0.40 10.14
CA GLY A 160 10.34 0.01 10.89
C GLY A 160 10.18 -1.22 11.79
N MET A 161 8.97 -1.75 11.99
CA MET A 161 8.76 -2.95 12.80
C MET A 161 9.27 -4.21 12.12
N SER A 162 9.91 -5.08 12.90
CA SER A 162 10.32 -6.42 12.48
C SER A 162 9.12 -7.35 12.25
N PRO A 163 9.26 -8.42 11.44
CA PRO A 163 8.19 -9.40 11.23
C PRO A 163 7.65 -10.01 12.54
N ALA A 164 8.51 -10.25 13.52
CA ALA A 164 8.11 -10.80 14.82
C ALA A 164 7.22 -9.83 15.62
N GLU A 165 7.55 -8.54 15.62
CA GLU A 165 6.74 -7.51 16.28
C GLU A 165 5.40 -7.32 15.55
N ARG A 166 5.40 -7.36 14.21
CA ARG A 166 4.16 -7.30 13.41
C ARG A 166 3.22 -8.47 13.71
N ARG A 167 3.74 -9.69 13.77
CA ARG A 167 2.95 -10.88 14.12
C ARG A 167 2.31 -10.76 15.50
N ALA A 168 3.07 -10.25 16.48
CA ALA A 168 2.52 -9.97 17.80
C ALA A 168 1.40 -8.92 17.74
N ALA A 169 1.58 -7.84 16.98
CA ALA A 169 0.56 -6.81 16.81
C ALA A 169 -0.71 -7.30 16.09
N TYR A 170 -0.56 -8.15 15.07
CA TYR A 170 -1.70 -8.78 14.38
C TYR A 170 -2.43 -9.81 15.25
N SER A 171 -1.73 -10.47 16.19
CA SER A 171 -2.35 -11.45 17.11
C SER A 171 -3.27 -10.81 18.16
N ALA A 172 -3.19 -9.49 18.36
CA ALA A 172 -4.07 -8.75 19.25
C ALA A 172 -5.53 -8.73 18.75
N ASP A 173 -6.50 -8.58 19.66
CA ASP A 173 -7.93 -8.54 19.28
C ASP A 173 -8.24 -7.36 18.33
N ILE A 174 -7.52 -6.23 18.48
CA ILE A 174 -7.63 -5.04 17.62
C ILE A 174 -6.23 -4.59 17.19
N THR A 175 -6.04 -4.33 15.90
CA THR A 175 -4.76 -3.86 15.33
C THR A 175 -4.97 -2.54 14.59
N TYR A 176 -4.25 -1.50 15.01
CA TYR A 176 -4.19 -0.22 14.30
C TYR A 176 -3.05 -0.21 13.29
N GLY A 177 -3.23 0.52 12.19
CA GLY A 177 -2.17 0.67 11.19
C GLY A 177 -2.54 1.63 10.08
N THR A 178 -1.70 1.69 9.06
CA THR A 178 -1.99 2.43 7.81
C THR A 178 -2.29 1.47 6.68
N ASN A 179 -2.99 1.95 5.65
CA ASN A 179 -3.28 1.19 4.44
C ASN A 179 -2.02 0.60 3.80
N ASN A 180 -0.91 1.36 3.79
CA ASN A 180 0.38 0.95 3.26
C ASN A 180 0.96 -0.22 4.07
N GLU A 181 1.01 -0.10 5.40
CA GLU A 181 1.56 -1.17 6.25
C GLU A 181 0.75 -2.46 6.12
N PHE A 182 -0.59 -2.37 6.20
CA PHE A 182 -1.48 -3.51 6.02
C PHE A 182 -1.36 -4.14 4.63
N GLY A 183 -1.33 -3.34 3.57
CA GLY A 183 -1.25 -3.85 2.21
C GLY A 183 0.12 -4.41 1.85
N PHE A 184 1.22 -3.83 2.35
CA PHE A 184 2.55 -4.38 2.14
C PHE A 184 2.78 -5.65 2.96
N ASP A 185 2.25 -5.76 4.17
CA ASP A 185 2.27 -7.02 4.94
C ASP A 185 1.51 -8.13 4.20
N TYR A 186 0.38 -7.82 3.58
CA TYR A 186 -0.33 -8.78 2.71
C TYR A 186 0.54 -9.21 1.51
N LEU A 187 1.20 -8.27 0.83
CA LEU A 187 2.07 -8.61 -0.30
C LEU A 187 3.28 -9.45 0.15
N ARG A 188 3.87 -9.14 1.32
CA ARG A 188 4.99 -9.89 1.91
C ARG A 188 4.59 -11.30 2.32
N ASP A 189 3.42 -11.46 2.94
CA ASP A 189 2.87 -12.75 3.32
C ASP A 189 2.64 -13.65 2.09
N ASN A 190 2.29 -13.07 0.94
CA ASN A 190 2.17 -13.83 -0.31
C ASN A 190 3.50 -14.05 -1.06
N MET A 191 4.62 -13.60 -0.49
CA MET A 191 5.97 -13.82 -1.00
C MET A 191 6.83 -14.71 -0.08
N THR A 192 6.37 -15.01 1.14
CA THR A 192 7.18 -15.79 2.09
C THR A 192 7.33 -17.26 1.67
N HIS A 193 8.42 -17.90 2.09
CA HIS A 193 8.71 -19.32 1.85
C HIS A 193 8.36 -20.22 3.04
N SER A 194 7.89 -19.66 4.16
CA SER A 194 7.53 -20.39 5.38
C SER A 194 6.26 -19.81 6.01
N LEU A 195 5.40 -20.68 6.54
CA LEU A 195 4.25 -20.26 7.34
C LEU A 195 4.67 -19.47 8.59
N ASP A 196 5.82 -19.81 9.17
CA ASP A 196 6.33 -19.15 10.38
C ASP A 196 6.73 -17.69 10.15
N ASP A 197 6.86 -17.29 8.88
CA ASP A 197 7.22 -15.94 8.47
C ASP A 197 5.98 -15.07 8.18
N LEU A 198 4.79 -15.68 8.06
CA LEU A 198 3.53 -14.94 7.91
C LEU A 198 3.30 -14.03 9.12
N VAL A 199 2.81 -12.82 8.89
CA VAL A 199 2.52 -11.86 9.97
C VAL A 199 1.03 -11.62 10.15
N GLN A 200 0.23 -11.66 9.08
CA GLN A 200 -1.22 -11.49 9.14
C GLN A 200 -1.94 -12.80 9.48
N ARG A 201 -3.21 -12.68 9.87
CA ARG A 201 -4.07 -13.81 10.25
C ARG A 201 -5.46 -13.76 9.61
N GLY A 202 -5.55 -13.20 8.40
CA GLY A 202 -6.79 -13.02 7.65
C GLY A 202 -7.32 -11.58 7.62
N HIS A 203 -8.50 -11.41 7.02
CA HIS A 203 -9.12 -10.11 6.78
C HIS A 203 -10.58 -10.13 7.26
N ASN A 204 -10.81 -10.13 8.58
CA ASN A 204 -12.15 -10.27 9.16
C ASN A 204 -12.95 -8.95 9.08
N PHE A 205 -12.54 -7.93 9.84
CA PHE A 205 -13.25 -6.65 9.88
C PHE A 205 -12.28 -5.47 9.80
N ALA A 206 -12.53 -4.55 8.85
CA ALA A 206 -11.81 -3.29 8.74
C ALA A 206 -12.70 -2.07 9.01
N VAL A 207 -12.19 -1.15 9.82
CA VAL A 207 -12.74 0.20 10.01
C VAL A 207 -11.73 1.20 9.44
N VAL A 208 -12.06 1.81 8.29
CA VAL A 208 -11.20 2.78 7.63
C VAL A 208 -11.54 4.20 8.11
N ASP A 209 -10.64 4.82 8.89
CA ASP A 209 -10.74 6.25 9.20
C ASP A 209 -10.34 7.10 7.98
N GLU A 210 -10.99 8.25 7.85
CA GLU A 210 -10.91 9.11 6.66
C GLU A 210 -11.04 8.31 5.36
N VAL A 211 -12.09 7.50 5.28
CA VAL A 211 -12.35 6.55 4.17
C VAL A 211 -12.34 7.20 2.79
N ASP A 212 -12.74 8.48 2.69
CA ASP A 212 -12.71 9.24 1.45
C ASP A 212 -11.30 9.64 1.02
N SER A 213 -10.32 9.68 1.92
CA SER A 213 -8.93 9.85 1.51
C SER A 213 -8.30 8.52 1.15
N ILE A 214 -8.48 7.50 1.98
CA ILE A 214 -7.82 6.19 1.75
C ILE A 214 -8.42 5.47 0.54
N LEU A 215 -9.75 5.33 0.47
CA LEU A 215 -10.42 4.54 -0.57
C LEU A 215 -10.70 5.30 -1.86
N ILE A 216 -10.49 6.63 -1.89
CA ILE A 216 -10.77 7.48 -3.05
C ILE A 216 -9.57 8.35 -3.44
N ASP A 217 -8.92 9.11 -2.55
CA ASP A 217 -7.78 9.95 -2.97
C ASP A 217 -6.50 9.12 -3.21
N GLU A 218 -6.19 8.21 -2.30
CA GLU A 218 -4.99 7.37 -2.30
C GLU A 218 -5.13 6.15 -3.22
N ALA A 219 -6.35 5.70 -3.47
CA ALA A 219 -6.69 4.61 -4.37
C ALA A 219 -6.38 4.89 -5.87
N ARG A 220 -5.70 6.00 -6.17
CA ARG A 220 -5.11 6.29 -7.49
C ARG A 220 -3.82 5.53 -7.75
N THR A 221 -3.11 5.15 -6.70
CA THR A 221 -1.79 4.52 -6.79
C THR A 221 -1.83 3.12 -6.19
N PRO A 222 -1.41 2.07 -6.92
CA PRO A 222 -1.31 0.72 -6.38
C PRO A 222 -0.12 0.58 -5.40
N LEU A 223 -0.17 -0.45 -4.56
CA LEU A 223 0.96 -0.92 -3.76
C LEU A 223 1.80 -1.89 -4.58
N ILE A 224 3.09 -1.63 -4.72
CA ILE A 224 4.02 -2.42 -5.54
C ILE A 224 5.27 -2.72 -4.72
N ILE A 225 5.64 -4.01 -4.64
CA ILE A 225 6.96 -4.47 -4.22
C ILE A 225 7.74 -4.77 -5.49
N SER A 226 8.87 -4.09 -5.66
CA SER A 226 9.81 -4.35 -6.75
C SER A 226 11.14 -4.84 -6.21
N GLY A 227 11.83 -5.67 -6.99
CA GLY A 227 13.17 -6.14 -6.70
C GLY A 227 14.02 -6.20 -7.95
N PRO A 228 15.33 -6.43 -7.81
CA PRO A 228 16.22 -6.54 -8.95
C PRO A 228 15.77 -7.73 -9.83
N ALA A 229 15.62 -7.46 -11.12
CA ALA A 229 15.43 -8.45 -12.14
C ALA A 229 16.76 -9.12 -12.49
N ASP A 230 16.72 -10.42 -12.79
CA ASP A 230 17.84 -11.12 -13.42
C ASP A 230 17.96 -10.82 -14.93
N ALA A 231 17.47 -9.64 -15.35
CA ALA A 231 17.41 -9.24 -16.74
C ALA A 231 18.80 -9.13 -17.36
N SER A 232 18.95 -9.69 -18.56
CA SER A 232 20.20 -9.67 -19.32
C SER A 232 20.50 -8.25 -19.80
N SER A 233 21.49 -7.60 -19.20
CA SER A 233 22.04 -6.29 -19.61
C SER A 233 22.41 -6.19 -21.09
N LYS A 234 22.48 -7.34 -21.78
CA LYS A 234 22.76 -7.48 -23.20
C LYS A 234 21.76 -6.73 -24.09
N TRP A 235 20.46 -6.79 -23.81
CA TRP A 235 19.45 -6.19 -24.71
C TRP A 235 19.51 -4.66 -24.72
N TYR A 236 19.66 -4.03 -23.56
CA TYR A 236 19.89 -2.58 -23.49
C TYR A 236 21.14 -2.16 -24.27
N ALA A 237 22.22 -2.93 -24.19
CA ALA A 237 23.43 -2.65 -24.95
C ALA A 237 23.21 -2.79 -26.47
N GLU A 238 22.48 -3.82 -26.91
CA GLU A 238 22.16 -3.99 -28.34
C GLU A 238 21.23 -2.92 -28.87
N PHE A 239 20.17 -2.55 -28.15
CA PHE A 239 19.27 -1.49 -28.59
C PHE A 239 19.93 -0.10 -28.52
N ALA A 240 20.85 0.14 -27.58
CA ALA A 240 21.69 1.34 -27.59
C ALA A 240 22.64 1.37 -28.81
N ARG A 241 23.05 0.22 -29.35
CA ARG A 241 23.81 0.11 -30.61
C ARG A 241 22.92 0.35 -31.84
N ILE A 242 21.68 -0.15 -31.82
CA ILE A 242 20.73 -0.04 -32.95
C ILE A 242 20.11 1.35 -33.05
N ALA A 243 19.73 1.99 -31.93
CA ALA A 243 19.02 3.27 -31.93
C ALA A 243 19.72 4.41 -32.70
N PRO A 244 21.06 4.56 -32.68
CA PRO A 244 21.78 5.51 -33.53
C PRO A 244 21.65 5.25 -35.04
N LEU A 245 21.48 3.99 -35.45
CA LEU A 245 21.32 3.59 -36.85
C LEU A 245 19.94 3.95 -37.41
N LEU A 246 18.94 4.05 -36.52
CA LEU A 246 17.59 4.46 -36.90
C LEU A 246 17.54 5.95 -37.26
N LYS A 247 16.80 6.28 -38.34
CA LYS A 247 16.65 7.65 -38.85
C LYS A 247 15.30 8.23 -38.44
N LYS A 248 15.34 9.39 -37.80
CA LYS A 248 14.17 10.21 -37.49
C LYS A 248 13.42 10.59 -38.76
N ASP A 249 12.09 10.60 -38.68
CA ASP A 249 11.13 10.86 -39.77
C ASP A 249 11.15 9.83 -40.93
N VAL A 250 11.88 8.72 -40.75
CA VAL A 250 11.89 7.58 -41.70
C VAL A 250 11.55 6.28 -40.97
N HIS A 251 12.30 5.96 -39.92
CA HIS A 251 12.10 4.75 -39.12
C HIS A 251 11.23 5.01 -37.87
N TYR A 252 11.21 6.25 -37.37
CA TYR A 252 10.38 6.65 -36.23
C TYR A 252 10.08 8.15 -36.26
N GLU A 253 8.99 8.55 -35.59
CA GLU A 253 8.61 9.94 -35.32
C GLU A 253 8.72 10.28 -33.83
N VAL A 254 8.84 11.57 -33.53
CA VAL A 254 8.97 12.09 -32.15
C VAL A 254 7.97 13.22 -31.91
N ASP A 255 7.05 13.03 -30.96
CA ASP A 255 6.18 14.09 -30.46
C ASP A 255 6.80 14.71 -29.18
N ILE A 256 7.45 15.86 -29.35
CA ILE A 256 8.12 16.58 -28.27
C ILE A 256 7.12 17.09 -27.22
N LYS A 257 5.89 17.46 -27.62
CA LYS A 257 4.91 18.02 -26.68
C LYS A 257 4.35 16.95 -25.76
N LYS A 258 4.10 15.76 -26.31
CA LYS A 258 3.62 14.60 -25.54
C LYS A 258 4.75 13.77 -24.94
N ARG A 259 6.01 14.05 -25.28
CA ARG A 259 7.19 13.26 -24.92
C ARG A 259 7.03 11.78 -25.29
N THR A 260 6.45 11.51 -26.46
CA THR A 260 6.23 10.16 -26.98
C THR A 260 6.94 9.99 -28.31
N ILE A 261 7.17 8.73 -28.69
CA ILE A 261 7.70 8.36 -30.00
C ILE A 261 6.76 7.36 -30.66
N GLY A 262 6.77 7.30 -31.98
CA GLY A 262 6.10 6.27 -32.76
C GLY A 262 7.10 5.60 -33.69
N VAL A 263 7.21 4.28 -33.64
CA VAL A 263 8.06 3.54 -34.59
C VAL A 263 7.24 3.26 -35.84
N HIS A 264 7.79 3.58 -37.01
CA HIS A 264 7.15 3.31 -38.31
C HIS A 264 7.44 1.87 -38.75
N GLU A 265 6.67 1.36 -39.70
CA GLU A 265 6.83 0.01 -40.26
C GLU A 265 8.25 -0.24 -40.78
N ALA A 266 8.83 0.71 -41.51
CA ALA A 266 10.22 0.64 -41.97
C ALA A 266 11.26 0.60 -40.82
N GLY A 267 10.90 1.10 -39.64
CA GLY A 267 11.72 1.00 -38.43
C GLY A 267 11.61 -0.35 -37.75
N VAL A 268 10.44 -0.98 -37.81
CA VAL A 268 10.20 -2.34 -37.29
C VAL A 268 10.98 -3.35 -38.14
N GLU A 269 10.82 -3.33 -39.46
CA GLU A 269 11.52 -4.21 -40.40
C GLU A 269 13.05 -4.09 -40.24
N PHE A 270 13.56 -2.86 -40.08
CA PHE A 270 14.99 -2.64 -39.85
C PHE A 270 15.50 -3.28 -38.55
N VAL A 271 14.69 -3.29 -37.50
CA VAL A 271 15.06 -3.90 -36.21
C VAL A 271 14.96 -5.42 -36.29
N GLU A 272 13.92 -5.95 -36.94
CA GLU A 272 13.76 -7.39 -37.22
C GLU A 272 14.98 -7.94 -37.98
N ASP A 273 15.41 -7.25 -39.04
CA ASP A 273 16.62 -7.58 -39.80
C ASP A 273 17.90 -7.55 -38.95
N GLN A 274 18.04 -6.55 -38.06
CA GLN A 274 19.23 -6.43 -37.20
C GLN A 274 19.30 -7.50 -36.12
N LEU A 275 18.15 -8.01 -35.68
CA LEU A 275 18.03 -9.02 -34.63
C LEU A 275 17.93 -10.45 -35.18
N GLY A 276 17.58 -10.61 -36.47
CA GLY A 276 17.35 -11.90 -37.10
C GLY A 276 16.08 -12.58 -36.61
N ILE A 277 15.02 -11.80 -36.35
CA ILE A 277 13.71 -12.28 -35.89
C ILE A 277 12.65 -11.98 -36.94
N ASP A 278 11.64 -12.84 -37.05
CA ASP A 278 10.60 -12.71 -38.09
C ASP A 278 9.52 -11.68 -37.73
N ASN A 279 9.20 -11.51 -36.44
CA ASN A 279 8.18 -10.57 -35.98
C ASN A 279 8.50 -10.03 -34.58
N LEU A 280 8.68 -8.71 -34.47
CA LEU A 280 8.94 -8.02 -33.21
C LEU A 280 7.73 -8.04 -32.25
N TYR A 281 6.51 -8.23 -32.75
CA TYR A 281 5.26 -8.22 -31.99
C TYR A 281 4.73 -9.62 -31.64
N GLU A 282 5.53 -10.67 -31.83
CA GLU A 282 5.21 -11.99 -31.30
C GLU A 282 5.26 -11.97 -29.76
N ALA A 283 4.41 -12.77 -29.10
CA ALA A 283 4.29 -12.77 -27.63
C ALA A 283 5.64 -13.02 -26.93
N ALA A 284 6.48 -13.89 -27.49
CA ALA A 284 7.83 -14.18 -26.98
C ALA A 284 8.83 -13.02 -27.13
N ASN A 285 8.56 -12.06 -28.01
CA ASN A 285 9.42 -10.91 -28.32
C ASN A 285 8.90 -9.60 -27.70
N SER A 286 7.80 -9.65 -26.94
CA SER A 286 7.14 -8.47 -26.36
C SER A 286 8.09 -7.51 -25.62
N PRO A 287 9.10 -7.97 -24.83
CA PRO A 287 10.04 -7.07 -24.15
C PRO A 287 10.92 -6.24 -25.11
N LEU A 288 11.21 -6.77 -26.30
CA LEU A 288 12.10 -6.12 -27.29
C LEU A 288 11.51 -4.80 -27.81
N VAL A 289 10.18 -4.71 -27.91
CA VAL A 289 9.47 -3.48 -28.28
C VAL A 289 9.73 -2.38 -27.25
N SER A 290 9.72 -2.73 -25.96
CA SER A 290 9.99 -1.77 -24.88
C SER A 290 11.44 -1.28 -24.93
N TYR A 291 12.42 -2.19 -25.08
CA TYR A 291 13.82 -1.81 -25.22
C TYR A 291 14.08 -0.91 -26.42
N LEU A 292 13.47 -1.21 -27.57
CA LEU A 292 13.53 -0.36 -28.76
C LEU A 292 13.00 1.04 -28.48
N ASN A 293 11.78 1.10 -27.92
CA ASN A 293 11.13 2.37 -27.62
C ASN A 293 11.97 3.20 -26.64
N ASN A 294 12.46 2.58 -25.57
CA ASN A 294 13.26 3.22 -24.55
C ASN A 294 14.61 3.70 -25.09
N ALA A 295 15.25 2.95 -25.97
CA ALA A 295 16.49 3.39 -26.61
C ALA A 295 16.28 4.62 -27.52
N ILE A 296 15.18 4.67 -28.28
CA ILE A 296 14.85 5.83 -29.11
C ILE A 296 14.44 7.04 -28.24
N LYS A 297 13.62 6.84 -27.19
CA LYS A 297 13.27 7.89 -26.22
C LYS A 297 14.53 8.44 -25.54
N ALA A 298 15.42 7.57 -25.05
CA ALA A 298 16.68 7.97 -24.45
C ALA A 298 17.54 8.77 -25.44
N LYS A 299 17.57 8.39 -26.72
CA LYS A 299 18.27 9.13 -27.79
C LYS A 299 17.71 10.54 -28.02
N GLU A 300 16.40 10.68 -28.15
CA GLU A 300 15.75 11.90 -28.68
C GLU A 300 15.16 12.83 -27.63
N LEU A 301 14.64 12.29 -26.52
CA LEU A 301 13.86 13.04 -25.52
C LEU A 301 14.62 13.33 -24.22
N TYR A 302 15.76 12.67 -24.00
CA TYR A 302 16.59 12.86 -22.82
C TYR A 302 17.97 13.35 -23.23
N ALA A 303 18.28 14.60 -22.89
CA ALA A 303 19.51 15.26 -23.21
C ALA A 303 20.48 15.26 -22.02
N ARG A 304 21.71 14.80 -22.28
CA ARG A 304 22.82 14.92 -21.35
C ARG A 304 23.12 16.40 -21.08
N ASP A 305 23.49 16.69 -19.83
CA ASP A 305 23.75 18.01 -19.26
C ASP A 305 22.52 18.95 -19.20
N LYS A 306 21.32 18.42 -19.49
CA LYS A 306 20.05 19.11 -19.30
C LYS A 306 19.10 18.32 -18.40
N ASP A 307 18.75 17.10 -18.79
CA ASP A 307 17.83 16.23 -18.06
C ASP A 307 18.59 15.31 -17.07
N TYR A 308 19.85 14.99 -17.37
CA TYR A 308 20.73 14.20 -16.52
C TYR A 308 22.19 14.54 -16.77
N ILE A 309 23.06 14.19 -15.83
CA ILE A 309 24.51 14.25 -15.97
C ILE A 309 25.10 12.86 -15.73
N VAL A 310 26.25 12.58 -16.34
CA VAL A 310 27.00 11.33 -16.07
C VAL A 310 28.21 11.68 -15.21
N ARG A 311 28.30 11.12 -14.00
CA ARG A 311 29.39 11.37 -13.06
C ARG A 311 29.82 10.09 -12.38
N ASN A 312 31.14 9.84 -12.32
CA ASN A 312 31.72 8.63 -11.72
C ASN A 312 31.20 7.29 -12.30
N GLY A 313 30.72 7.29 -13.55
CA GLY A 313 30.11 6.11 -14.14
C GLY A 313 28.69 5.83 -13.62
N GLU A 314 27.95 6.86 -13.22
CA GLU A 314 26.53 6.78 -12.87
C GLU A 314 25.76 7.90 -13.57
N VAL A 315 24.51 7.62 -13.97
CA VAL A 315 23.56 8.60 -14.50
C VAL A 315 22.83 9.25 -13.33
N ILE A 316 22.90 10.59 -13.22
CA ILE A 316 22.26 11.33 -12.14
C ILE A 316 21.29 12.36 -12.73
N ILE A 317 20.03 12.31 -12.28
CA ILE A 317 18.96 13.18 -12.78
C ILE A 317 19.19 14.62 -12.32
N VAL A 318 18.89 15.58 -13.21
CA VAL A 318 18.92 17.01 -12.92
C VAL A 318 17.51 17.56 -13.00
N ASP A 319 17.12 18.34 -12.02
CA ASP A 319 15.85 19.08 -12.04
C ASP A 319 15.92 20.19 -13.10
N GLU A 320 15.01 20.15 -14.08
CA GLU A 320 14.98 21.07 -15.24
C GLU A 320 14.76 22.54 -14.82
N PHE A 321 14.08 22.79 -13.69
CA PHE A 321 13.77 24.15 -13.23
C PHE A 321 14.86 24.72 -12.32
N THR A 322 15.43 23.89 -11.45
CA THR A 322 16.37 24.37 -10.42
C THR A 322 17.82 24.07 -10.74
N GLY A 323 18.11 23.20 -11.72
CA GLY A 323 19.45 22.71 -12.03
C GLY A 323 20.08 21.89 -10.91
N ARG A 324 19.29 21.49 -9.90
CA ARG A 324 19.77 20.70 -8.76
C ARG A 324 19.92 19.24 -9.15
N ILE A 325 20.98 18.63 -8.63
CA ILE A 325 21.27 17.22 -8.79
C ILE A 325 20.38 16.42 -7.84
N LEU A 326 19.56 15.52 -8.37
CA LEU A 326 18.65 14.66 -7.60
C LEU A 326 19.33 13.30 -7.36
N VAL A 327 20.09 13.22 -6.27
CA VAL A 327 20.81 12.00 -5.88
C VAL A 327 19.82 10.93 -5.40
N GLY A 328 19.98 9.70 -5.90
CA GLY A 328 19.16 8.55 -5.53
C GLY A 328 17.88 8.37 -6.35
N ARG A 329 17.54 9.31 -7.26
CA ARG A 329 16.40 9.15 -8.17
C ARG A 329 16.83 8.47 -9.47
N ARG A 330 16.00 7.56 -9.96
CA ARG A 330 16.15 6.89 -11.26
C ARG A 330 14.93 7.15 -12.14
N TYR A 331 15.11 6.96 -13.44
CA TYR A 331 13.99 6.95 -14.39
C TYR A 331 13.36 5.55 -14.36
N ASN A 332 12.03 5.47 -14.49
CA ASN A 332 11.30 4.21 -14.39
C ASN A 332 11.30 3.45 -15.74
N GLU A 333 10.73 2.24 -15.76
CA GLU A 333 10.36 1.50 -17.00
C GLU A 333 11.56 1.24 -17.93
N GLY A 334 12.70 0.81 -17.37
CA GLY A 334 13.92 0.57 -18.15
C GLY A 334 14.57 1.81 -18.77
N MET A 335 14.02 3.02 -18.56
CA MET A 335 14.52 4.26 -19.17
C MET A 335 15.89 4.64 -18.60
N HIS A 336 16.11 4.42 -17.30
CA HIS A 336 17.41 4.72 -16.68
C HIS A 336 18.49 3.82 -17.27
N GLN A 337 18.19 2.54 -17.45
CA GLN A 337 19.05 1.53 -18.06
C GLN A 337 19.31 1.84 -19.54
N ALA A 338 18.29 2.30 -20.28
CA ALA A 338 18.46 2.75 -21.66
C ALA A 338 19.38 3.98 -21.77
N ILE A 339 19.31 4.92 -20.82
CA ILE A 339 20.22 6.07 -20.74
C ILE A 339 21.63 5.62 -20.31
N GLU A 340 21.76 4.72 -19.34
CA GLU A 340 23.04 4.12 -18.95
C GLU A 340 23.71 3.44 -20.16
N ALA A 341 22.95 2.64 -20.91
CA ALA A 341 23.42 1.98 -22.12
C ALA A 341 23.80 2.98 -23.23
N LYS A 342 22.97 4.02 -23.47
CA LYS A 342 23.25 5.11 -24.42
C LYS A 342 24.57 5.81 -24.11
N GLU A 343 24.87 6.04 -22.83
CA GLU A 343 26.06 6.75 -22.38
C GLU A 343 27.27 5.84 -22.14
N GLY A 344 27.14 4.52 -22.37
CA GLY A 344 28.20 3.54 -22.16
C GLY A 344 28.57 3.34 -20.68
N VAL A 345 27.61 3.55 -19.79
CA VAL A 345 27.71 3.36 -18.34
C VAL A 345 27.42 1.91 -17.97
N GLU A 346 27.92 1.44 -16.82
CA GLU A 346 27.58 0.10 -16.29
C GLU A 346 26.07 0.01 -16.03
N ILE A 347 25.38 -0.80 -16.82
CA ILE A 347 23.93 -0.96 -16.79
C ILE A 347 23.56 -1.70 -15.50
N GLN A 348 22.79 -1.04 -14.66
CA GLN A 348 22.28 -1.64 -13.44
C GLN A 348 21.08 -2.54 -13.78
N PRO A 349 20.90 -3.70 -13.10
CA PRO A 349 19.73 -4.54 -13.33
C PRO A 349 18.44 -3.73 -13.15
N GLU A 350 17.45 -4.01 -13.99
CA GLU A 350 16.13 -3.40 -13.90
C GLU A 350 15.45 -3.83 -12.60
N ASN A 351 14.57 -2.99 -12.06
CA ASN A 351 13.68 -3.42 -11.00
C ASN A 351 12.39 -3.93 -11.65
N GLN A 352 12.00 -5.16 -11.34
CA GLN A 352 10.73 -5.72 -11.78
C GLN A 352 9.73 -5.80 -10.63
N THR A 353 8.44 -5.78 -10.96
CA THR A 353 7.38 -6.03 -10.01
C THR A 353 7.43 -7.49 -9.52
N LEU A 354 7.48 -7.67 -8.20
CA LEU A 354 7.42 -8.97 -7.54
C LEU A 354 6.03 -9.25 -6.98
N ALA A 355 5.35 -8.21 -6.50
CA ALA A 355 3.99 -8.29 -6.02
C ALA A 355 3.33 -6.91 -6.14
N THR A 356 2.05 -6.88 -6.47
CA THR A 356 1.30 -5.63 -6.63
C THR A 356 -0.16 -5.82 -6.22
N ILE A 357 -0.77 -4.87 -5.52
CA ILE A 357 -2.22 -4.83 -5.24
C ILE A 357 -2.74 -3.40 -5.28
N THR A 358 -3.93 -3.19 -5.84
CA THR A 358 -4.63 -1.91 -5.65
C THR A 358 -5.28 -1.85 -4.26
N LEU A 359 -5.37 -0.66 -3.65
CA LEU A 359 -6.09 -0.49 -2.38
C LEU A 359 -7.54 -0.99 -2.50
N GLN A 360 -8.16 -0.80 -3.67
CA GLN A 360 -9.48 -1.30 -3.99
C GLN A 360 -9.61 -2.81 -3.74
N ASN A 361 -8.77 -3.60 -4.41
CA ASN A 361 -8.82 -5.06 -4.29
C ASN A 361 -8.30 -5.56 -2.94
N TYR A 362 -7.38 -4.84 -2.30
CA TYR A 362 -6.94 -5.15 -0.94
C TYR A 362 -8.11 -5.08 0.07
N PHE A 363 -8.84 -3.96 0.10
CA PHE A 363 -9.94 -3.79 1.04
C PHE A 363 -11.15 -4.69 0.73
N ARG A 364 -11.27 -5.17 -0.51
CA ARG A 364 -12.28 -6.19 -0.89
C ARG A 364 -12.00 -7.58 -0.33
N LEU A 365 -10.80 -7.84 0.18
CA LEU A 365 -10.48 -9.10 0.86
C LEU A 365 -11.19 -9.24 2.20
N TYR A 366 -11.66 -8.13 2.80
CA TYR A 366 -12.27 -8.16 4.11
C TYR A 366 -13.70 -8.71 4.07
N ASP A 367 -14.02 -9.63 4.98
CA ASP A 367 -15.39 -10.17 5.14
C ASP A 367 -16.39 -9.06 5.46
N LYS A 368 -15.95 -8.09 6.27
CA LYS A 368 -16.70 -6.87 6.54
C LYS A 368 -15.80 -5.63 6.46
N LEU A 369 -16.26 -4.65 5.69
CA LEU A 369 -15.60 -3.36 5.54
C LEU A 369 -16.53 -2.24 6.01
N SER A 370 -15.99 -1.27 6.71
CA SER A 370 -16.68 -0.06 7.13
C SER A 370 -15.74 1.13 7.12
N GLY A 371 -16.27 2.34 7.25
CA GLY A 371 -15.41 3.52 7.33
C GLY A 371 -16.08 4.74 7.91
N MET A 372 -15.30 5.74 8.28
CA MET A 372 -15.80 6.99 8.84
C MET A 372 -15.11 8.17 8.20
N THR A 373 -15.85 9.25 8.00
CA THR A 373 -15.32 10.52 7.46
C THR A 373 -16.32 11.65 7.67
N GLY A 374 -15.89 12.90 7.51
CA GLY A 374 -16.80 14.05 7.48
C GLY A 374 -17.48 14.29 6.14
N THR A 375 -17.02 13.65 5.07
CA THR A 375 -17.35 14.03 3.70
C THR A 375 -17.42 12.84 2.71
N ALA A 376 -18.34 11.89 2.92
CA ALA A 376 -18.51 10.72 2.04
C ALA A 376 -19.69 10.83 1.04
N GLU A 377 -20.70 11.68 1.30
CA GLU A 377 -21.95 11.70 0.52
C GLU A 377 -21.71 11.93 -0.99
N THR A 378 -20.68 12.70 -1.35
CA THR A 378 -20.34 12.97 -2.75
C THR A 378 -19.80 11.74 -3.49
N GLU A 379 -19.12 10.85 -2.77
CA GLU A 379 -18.47 9.64 -3.33
C GLU A 379 -19.30 8.37 -3.12
N ALA A 380 -20.53 8.49 -2.59
CA ALA A 380 -21.37 7.35 -2.22
C ALA A 380 -21.59 6.34 -3.37
N ALA A 381 -21.69 6.83 -4.61
CA ALA A 381 -21.85 5.97 -5.78
C ALA A 381 -20.57 5.15 -6.07
N GLU A 382 -19.39 5.76 -5.95
CA GLU A 382 -18.10 5.08 -6.16
C GLU A 382 -17.82 4.09 -5.03
N LEU A 383 -18.07 4.49 -3.78
CA LEU A 383 -17.92 3.62 -2.61
C LEU A 383 -18.80 2.37 -2.69
N HIS A 384 -20.06 2.53 -3.12
CA HIS A 384 -20.96 1.41 -3.28
C HIS A 384 -20.58 0.51 -4.47
N GLN A 385 -20.26 1.10 -5.63
CA GLN A 385 -19.92 0.33 -6.83
C GLN A 385 -18.64 -0.48 -6.65
N THR A 386 -17.63 0.10 -6.00
CA THR A 386 -16.31 -0.55 -5.85
C THR A 386 -16.31 -1.49 -4.65
N TYR A 387 -16.80 -1.05 -3.49
CA TYR A 387 -16.62 -1.75 -2.21
C TYR A 387 -17.92 -2.30 -1.61
N GLY A 388 -19.08 -2.07 -2.22
CA GLY A 388 -20.38 -2.42 -1.63
C GLY A 388 -20.79 -1.53 -0.45
N LEU A 389 -20.01 -0.49 -0.12
CA LEU A 389 -20.23 0.37 1.05
C LEU A 389 -21.39 1.36 0.83
N GLY A 390 -22.38 1.33 1.72
CA GLY A 390 -23.39 2.39 1.82
C GLY A 390 -22.88 3.59 2.61
N VAL A 391 -23.34 4.81 2.30
CA VAL A 391 -23.00 6.02 3.07
C VAL A 391 -24.20 6.44 3.90
N VAL A 392 -24.02 6.60 5.21
CA VAL A 392 -25.06 7.02 6.15
C VAL A 392 -24.70 8.38 6.75
N PRO A 393 -25.44 9.46 6.43
CA PRO A 393 -25.24 10.77 7.04
C PRO A 393 -25.75 10.78 8.47
N ILE A 394 -24.82 10.73 9.43
CA ILE A 394 -25.13 10.79 10.86
C ILE A 394 -25.42 12.25 11.24
N PRO A 395 -26.52 12.54 11.96
CA PRO A 395 -26.80 13.90 12.42
C PRO A 395 -25.71 14.39 13.38
N THR A 396 -25.45 15.69 13.41
CA THR A 396 -24.51 16.30 14.36
C THR A 396 -25.10 16.32 15.77
N ASN A 397 -24.26 16.22 16.81
CA ASN A 397 -24.70 16.29 18.21
C ASN A 397 -25.36 17.64 18.54
N LYS A 398 -24.77 18.72 18.00
CA LYS A 398 -25.28 20.10 18.13
C LYS A 398 -25.52 20.71 16.75
N PRO A 399 -26.42 21.71 16.62
CA PRO A 399 -26.66 22.40 15.36
C PRO A 399 -25.41 23.10 14.84
N MET A 400 -25.09 22.93 13.56
CA MET A 400 -23.96 23.61 12.91
C MET A 400 -24.31 25.07 12.59
N ILE A 401 -23.56 26.02 13.16
CA ILE A 401 -23.79 27.47 13.03
C ILE A 401 -22.64 28.22 12.33
N ARG A 402 -21.67 27.51 11.76
CA ARG A 402 -20.53 28.10 11.05
C ARG A 402 -21.02 28.96 9.88
N MET A 403 -20.40 30.12 9.71
CA MET A 403 -20.65 31.02 8.58
C MET A 403 -19.67 30.72 7.44
N ASP A 404 -20.15 30.02 6.40
CA ASP A 404 -19.38 29.79 5.17
C ASP A 404 -19.57 30.96 4.20
N GLN A 405 -18.57 31.83 4.11
CA GLN A 405 -18.57 33.02 3.27
C GLN A 405 -18.37 32.67 1.79
N ALA A 406 -18.81 33.57 0.91
CA ALA A 406 -18.52 33.47 -0.52
C ALA A 406 -17.01 33.65 -0.80
N ASP A 407 -16.55 33.04 -1.89
CA ASP A 407 -15.15 33.14 -2.33
C ASP A 407 -14.83 34.59 -2.77
N LEU A 408 -13.64 35.08 -2.39
CA LEU A 408 -13.07 36.32 -2.93
C LEU A 408 -12.07 35.98 -4.03
N ILE A 409 -12.34 36.42 -5.25
CA ILE A 409 -11.54 36.07 -6.43
C ILE A 409 -10.76 37.30 -6.88
N TYR A 410 -9.44 37.19 -6.95
CA TYR A 410 -8.55 38.26 -7.39
C TYR A 410 -8.01 37.99 -8.79
N LYS A 411 -7.54 39.05 -9.44
CA LYS A 411 -6.94 38.92 -10.77
C LYS A 411 -5.56 38.27 -10.70
N THR A 412 -4.73 38.70 -9.76
CA THR A 412 -3.35 38.22 -9.59
C THR A 412 -3.15 37.54 -8.24
N GLU A 413 -2.15 36.66 -8.16
CA GLU A 413 -1.77 36.00 -6.90
C GLU A 413 -1.22 37.00 -5.87
N GLU A 414 -0.47 38.02 -6.31
CA GLU A 414 0.10 39.03 -5.43
C GLU A 414 -0.99 39.80 -4.67
N SER A 415 -2.02 40.26 -5.38
CA SER A 415 -3.17 40.95 -4.77
C SER A 415 -3.95 40.03 -3.85
N LYS A 416 -4.14 38.76 -4.23
CA LYS A 416 -4.76 37.73 -3.38
C LYS A 416 -4.02 37.62 -2.04
N PHE A 417 -2.71 37.37 -2.07
CA PHE A 417 -1.94 37.16 -0.85
C PHE A 417 -1.78 38.42 0.00
N ALA A 418 -1.76 39.60 -0.62
CA ALA A 418 -1.83 40.87 0.12
C ALA A 418 -3.14 40.97 0.91
N ALA A 419 -4.28 40.71 0.27
CA ALA A 419 -5.60 40.73 0.92
C ALA A 419 -5.74 39.64 2.00
N VAL A 420 -5.19 38.45 1.77
CA VAL A 420 -5.12 37.38 2.79
C VAL A 420 -4.34 37.86 4.01
N ALA A 421 -3.19 38.49 3.82
CA ALA A 421 -2.39 39.00 4.92
C ALA A 421 -3.05 40.18 5.66
N ASP A 422 -3.87 40.98 4.97
CA ASP A 422 -4.71 42.04 5.58
C ASP A 422 -5.80 41.45 6.49
N ASP A 423 -6.54 40.46 5.99
CA ASP A 423 -7.59 39.80 6.76
C ASP A 423 -7.01 39.08 8.00
N ILE A 424 -5.89 38.35 7.85
CA ILE A 424 -5.22 37.69 8.99
C ILE A 424 -4.79 38.72 10.05
N ALA A 425 -4.27 39.87 9.63
CA ALA A 425 -3.86 40.93 10.56
C ALA A 425 -5.05 41.46 11.37
N GLU A 426 -6.18 41.76 10.72
CA GLU A 426 -7.38 42.26 11.39
C GLU A 426 -7.93 41.24 12.40
N ARG A 427 -7.92 39.95 12.04
CA ARG A 427 -8.42 38.85 12.88
C ARG A 427 -7.50 38.61 14.08
N HIS A 428 -6.19 38.64 13.86
CA HIS A 428 -5.18 38.50 14.90
C HIS A 428 -5.26 39.66 15.92
N GLU A 429 -5.44 40.91 15.47
CA GLU A 429 -5.66 42.07 16.36
C GLU A 429 -6.90 41.91 17.25
N LYS A 430 -7.92 41.18 16.78
CA LYS A 430 -9.15 40.86 17.52
C LYS A 430 -9.03 39.60 18.39
N ASN A 431 -7.83 39.00 18.48
CA ASN A 431 -7.57 37.71 19.14
C ASN A 431 -8.35 36.52 18.57
N GLN A 432 -8.87 36.62 17.35
CA GLN A 432 -9.55 35.50 16.71
C GLN A 432 -8.51 34.52 16.15
N PRO A 433 -8.55 33.21 16.49
CA PRO A 433 -7.63 32.23 15.93
C PRO A 433 -7.90 32.00 14.45
N VAL A 434 -6.82 31.84 13.68
CA VAL A 434 -6.87 31.67 12.23
C VAL A 434 -6.11 30.44 11.79
N LEU A 435 -6.79 29.55 11.05
CA LEU A 435 -6.19 28.44 10.31
C LEU A 435 -6.18 28.78 8.83
N ILE A 436 -4.99 28.77 8.22
CA ILE A 436 -4.80 29.02 6.80
C ILE A 436 -4.44 27.72 6.10
N GLY A 437 -5.21 27.31 5.09
CA GLY A 437 -4.90 26.19 4.21
C GLY A 437 -4.28 26.66 2.90
N THR A 438 -3.08 26.16 2.59
CA THR A 438 -2.41 26.35 1.29
C THR A 438 -2.29 25.02 0.55
N THR A 439 -1.96 25.04 -0.74
CA THR A 439 -1.82 23.83 -1.58
C THR A 439 -0.36 23.37 -1.74
N SER A 440 0.62 24.19 -1.37
CA SER A 440 2.04 23.84 -1.51
C SER A 440 2.93 24.50 -0.47
N VAL A 441 4.06 23.86 -0.18
CA VAL A 441 5.05 24.35 0.79
C VAL A 441 5.60 25.71 0.37
N GLU A 442 5.80 25.93 -0.93
CA GLU A 442 6.28 27.21 -1.46
C GLU A 442 5.31 28.37 -1.12
N ARG A 443 4.00 28.13 -1.25
CA ARG A 443 2.97 29.14 -0.90
C ARG A 443 2.90 29.39 0.59
N SER A 444 3.03 28.34 1.41
CA SER A 444 3.13 28.47 2.87
C SER A 444 4.30 29.34 3.29
N GLU A 445 5.49 29.09 2.71
CA GLU A 445 6.70 29.89 2.96
C GLU A 445 6.56 31.34 2.47
N TYR A 446 5.91 31.55 1.32
CA TYR A 446 5.63 32.88 0.80
C TYR A 446 4.71 33.68 1.74
N LEU A 447 3.61 33.06 2.20
CA LEU A 447 2.70 33.68 3.15
C LEU A 447 3.37 33.92 4.51
N SER A 448 4.17 32.97 5.00
CA SER A 448 4.94 33.11 6.24
C SER A 448 5.85 34.35 6.21
N LYS A 449 6.52 34.61 5.08
CA LYS A 449 7.34 35.83 4.91
C LYS A 449 6.49 37.11 4.95
N LEU A 450 5.28 37.10 4.39
CA LEU A 450 4.37 38.24 4.45
C LEU A 450 3.87 38.50 5.88
N LEU A 451 3.50 37.46 6.61
CA LEU A 451 3.06 37.55 8.01
C LEU A 451 4.20 38.04 8.92
N THR A 452 5.42 37.53 8.71
CA THR A 452 6.63 37.97 9.43
C THR A 452 6.90 39.45 9.21
N LYS A 453 6.76 39.96 7.97
CA LYS A 453 6.92 41.39 7.67
C LYS A 453 5.90 42.27 8.39
N ARG A 454 4.73 41.72 8.73
CA ARG A 454 3.66 42.39 9.49
C ARG A 454 3.76 42.19 10.99
N GLY A 455 4.76 41.44 11.48
CA GLY A 455 4.97 41.19 12.90
C GLY A 455 3.98 40.19 13.52
N ILE A 456 3.32 39.36 12.72
CA ILE A 456 2.31 38.40 13.20
C ILE A 456 3.01 37.07 13.54
N PRO A 457 2.98 36.62 14.82
CA PRO A 457 3.49 35.31 15.19
C PRO A 457 2.62 34.21 14.57
N HIS A 458 3.24 33.22 13.94
CA HIS A 458 2.52 32.14 13.28
C HIS A 458 3.36 30.87 13.23
N ASN A 459 2.69 29.73 13.08
CA ASN A 459 3.33 28.44 12.83
C ASN A 459 3.05 27.96 11.40
N VAL A 460 4.00 27.20 10.83
CA VAL A 460 3.87 26.61 9.48
C VAL A 460 4.01 25.11 9.57
N LEU A 461 3.03 24.39 9.03
CA LEU A 461 2.95 22.93 9.01
C LEU A 461 3.09 22.43 7.57
N ASN A 462 3.99 21.47 7.37
CA ASN A 462 4.42 21.04 6.04
C ASN A 462 4.23 19.54 5.80
N ALA A 463 3.44 18.84 6.63
CA ALA A 463 3.18 17.41 6.58
C ALA A 463 4.48 16.56 6.63
N LYS A 464 5.45 16.97 7.46
CA LYS A 464 6.74 16.26 7.61
C LYS A 464 6.93 15.66 9.00
N PHE A 465 6.46 16.35 10.03
CA PHE A 465 6.69 15.95 11.42
C PHE A 465 5.33 15.84 12.12
N HIS A 466 4.59 14.77 11.82
CA HIS A 466 3.17 14.63 12.23
C HIS A 466 2.94 14.84 13.73
N GLU A 467 3.82 14.33 14.61
CA GLU A 467 3.71 14.51 16.06
C GLU A 467 3.83 15.99 16.47
N GLN A 468 4.87 16.68 15.97
CA GLN A 468 5.07 18.11 16.27
C GLN A 468 3.94 18.96 15.69
N GLU A 469 3.48 18.64 14.49
CA GLU A 469 2.38 19.33 13.84
C GLU A 469 1.07 19.16 14.60
N ALA A 470 0.81 17.96 15.14
CA ALA A 470 -0.35 17.69 15.98
C ALA A 470 -0.31 18.50 17.29
N GLN A 471 0.86 18.64 17.92
CA GLN A 471 1.02 19.49 19.12
C GLN A 471 0.71 20.96 18.80
N ILE A 472 1.16 21.46 17.66
CA ILE A 472 0.86 22.83 17.23
C ILE A 472 -0.65 23.00 16.95
N ILE A 473 -1.27 22.04 16.27
CA ILE A 473 -2.70 22.07 15.94
C ILE A 473 -3.57 21.98 17.19
N ALA A 474 -3.16 21.21 18.19
CA ALA A 474 -3.83 21.13 19.48
C ALA A 474 -3.92 22.51 20.16
N GLU A 475 -2.97 23.42 19.92
CA GLU A 475 -2.97 24.78 20.46
C GLU A 475 -3.52 25.84 19.49
N ALA A 476 -3.82 25.47 18.23
CA ALA A 476 -4.23 26.42 17.18
C ALA A 476 -5.57 27.12 17.45
N GLY A 477 -6.37 26.61 18.39
CA GLY A 477 -7.64 27.22 18.80
C GLY A 477 -7.52 28.25 19.91
N ARG A 478 -6.31 28.60 20.36
CA ARG A 478 -6.08 29.61 21.42
C ARG A 478 -6.25 31.06 20.91
N PRO A 479 -6.58 32.02 21.79
CA PRO A 479 -6.69 33.43 21.43
C PRO A 479 -5.48 33.93 20.64
N GLY A 480 -5.73 34.53 19.47
CA GLY A 480 -4.69 35.11 18.61
C GLY A 480 -3.77 34.11 17.90
N ALA A 481 -3.98 32.80 18.02
CA ALA A 481 -3.14 31.81 17.33
C ALA A 481 -3.31 31.89 15.80
N VAL A 482 -2.20 31.87 15.06
CA VAL A 482 -2.19 31.85 13.59
C VAL A 482 -1.41 30.63 13.11
N THR A 483 -2.06 29.77 12.35
CA THR A 483 -1.47 28.50 11.89
C THR A 483 -1.64 28.35 10.39
N VAL A 484 -0.53 28.17 9.65
CA VAL A 484 -0.51 27.91 8.22
C VAL A 484 -0.28 26.41 8.01
N ALA A 485 -1.26 25.73 7.40
CA ALA A 485 -1.23 24.31 7.11
C ALA A 485 -1.13 24.09 5.59
N THR A 486 -0.07 23.40 5.17
CA THR A 486 0.09 22.97 3.78
C THR A 486 -0.75 21.73 3.51
N ASN A 487 -1.57 21.75 2.46
CA ASN A 487 -2.57 20.75 2.12
C ASN A 487 -3.45 20.39 3.32
N MET A 488 -3.25 19.18 3.86
CA MET A 488 -4.01 18.67 5.00
C MET A 488 -3.10 18.40 6.21
N ALA A 489 -1.97 19.12 6.32
CA ALA A 489 -1.10 19.06 7.49
C ALA A 489 -1.93 19.31 8.78
N GLY A 490 -1.63 18.55 9.83
CA GLY A 490 -2.44 18.57 11.05
C GLY A 490 -3.74 17.74 10.99
N ARG A 491 -3.88 16.87 9.99
CA ARG A 491 -4.99 15.92 9.88
C ARG A 491 -5.06 14.98 11.11
N GLY A 492 -6.26 14.50 11.41
CA GLY A 492 -6.53 13.64 12.57
C GLY A 492 -6.43 14.34 13.94
N THR A 493 -5.99 15.61 13.99
CA THR A 493 -5.95 16.40 15.22
C THR A 493 -7.05 17.44 15.25
N ASP A 494 -7.75 17.48 16.39
CA ASP A 494 -8.89 18.34 16.58
C ASP A 494 -8.51 19.73 17.11
N ILE A 495 -8.90 20.78 16.39
CA ILE A 495 -8.76 22.18 16.82
C ILE A 495 -9.97 22.52 17.70
N VAL A 496 -9.77 22.45 19.00
CA VAL A 496 -10.75 22.83 20.02
C VAL A 496 -10.51 24.30 20.40
N LEU A 497 -11.58 25.10 20.54
CA LEU A 497 -11.44 26.49 20.98
C LEU A 497 -10.81 26.51 22.39
N GLY A 498 -9.80 27.36 22.58
CA GLY A 498 -8.97 27.39 23.81
C GLY A 498 -7.84 26.35 23.87
N GLY A 499 -7.83 25.39 22.94
CA GLY A 499 -6.83 24.32 22.86
C GLY A 499 -7.40 22.94 23.20
N ASN A 500 -6.82 21.88 22.63
CA ASN A 500 -7.31 20.51 22.82
C ASN A 500 -6.87 19.95 24.17
N PRO A 501 -7.79 19.76 25.15
CA PRO A 501 -7.41 19.40 26.50
C PRO A 501 -6.79 18.01 26.61
N ASP A 502 -7.25 17.05 25.80
CA ASP A 502 -6.78 15.67 25.88
C ASP A 502 -5.33 15.57 25.40
N ILE A 503 -5.00 16.19 24.26
CA ILE A 503 -3.64 16.16 23.69
C ILE A 503 -2.67 16.98 24.53
N ILE A 504 -3.11 18.13 25.04
CA ILE A 504 -2.28 18.95 25.94
C ILE A 504 -1.98 18.17 27.22
N THR A 505 -2.97 17.46 27.78
CA THR A 505 -2.78 16.61 28.97
C THR A 505 -1.82 15.47 28.69
N ASP A 506 -2.01 14.71 27.61
CA ASP A 506 -1.11 13.62 27.21
C ASP A 506 0.33 14.13 27.04
N THR A 507 0.52 15.25 26.34
CA THR A 507 1.83 15.87 26.14
C THR A 507 2.50 16.25 27.47
N LEU A 508 1.72 16.75 28.45
CA LEU A 508 2.23 17.10 29.77
C LEU A 508 2.68 15.86 30.56
N LEU A 509 1.91 14.77 30.51
CA LEU A 509 2.24 13.52 31.20
C LEU A 509 3.45 12.83 30.57
N ARG A 510 3.53 12.80 29.24
CA ARG A 510 4.72 12.26 28.53
C ARG A 510 5.99 13.03 28.86
N ARG A 511 5.91 14.36 29.01
CA ARG A 511 7.05 15.18 29.48
C ARG A 511 7.49 14.84 30.91
N GLN A 512 6.63 14.22 31.71
CA GLN A 512 6.96 13.70 33.05
C GLN A 512 7.49 12.26 33.00
N GLY A 513 7.57 11.64 31.81
CA GLY A 513 8.01 10.26 31.62
C GLY A 513 6.92 9.21 31.79
N LEU A 514 5.64 9.62 31.81
CA LEU A 514 4.50 8.71 31.90
C LEU A 514 4.03 8.30 30.50
N ASP A 515 3.74 7.02 30.32
CA ASP A 515 3.30 6.43 29.06
C ASP A 515 2.10 5.48 29.29
N PRO A 516 1.06 5.52 28.43
CA PRO A 516 -0.16 4.72 28.59
C PRO A 516 0.04 3.21 28.37
N VAL A 517 1.18 2.78 27.82
CA VAL A 517 1.53 1.37 27.57
C VAL A 517 2.60 0.90 28.56
N GLU A 518 3.69 1.66 28.72
CA GLU A 518 4.80 1.26 29.58
C GLU A 518 4.53 1.48 31.08
N THR A 519 3.78 2.53 31.43
CA THR A 519 3.45 2.89 32.82
C THR A 519 1.93 3.14 33.00
N PRO A 520 1.07 2.16 32.73
CA PRO A 520 -0.37 2.37 32.64
C PRO A 520 -0.97 2.86 33.97
N ASP A 521 -0.65 2.24 35.10
CA ASP A 521 -1.23 2.59 36.40
C ASP A 521 -0.89 4.03 36.82
N ASP A 522 0.38 4.44 36.64
CA ASP A 522 0.83 5.79 36.97
C ASP A 522 0.25 6.84 36.00
N TYR A 523 0.13 6.50 34.71
CA TYR A 523 -0.49 7.37 33.72
C TYR A 523 -1.97 7.62 34.05
N GLU A 524 -2.73 6.56 34.33
CA GLU A 524 -4.16 6.64 34.71
C GLU A 524 -4.38 7.47 35.98
N ALA A 525 -3.55 7.25 37.02
CA ALA A 525 -3.65 7.97 38.29
C ALA A 525 -3.41 9.49 38.14
N ASN A 526 -2.55 9.90 37.19
CA ASN A 526 -2.22 11.30 36.96
C ASN A 526 -3.06 11.96 35.84
N TRP A 527 -3.79 11.18 35.04
CA TRP A 527 -4.59 11.67 33.93
C TRP A 527 -5.68 12.64 34.37
N LEU A 528 -6.58 12.22 35.27
CA LEU A 528 -7.73 13.04 35.67
C LEU A 528 -7.34 14.35 36.37
N PRO A 529 -6.38 14.37 37.33
CA PRO A 529 -5.94 15.61 37.94
C PRO A 529 -5.33 16.61 36.93
N ALA A 530 -4.49 16.12 36.02
CA ALA A 530 -3.87 16.95 34.98
C ALA A 530 -4.93 17.47 34.00
N LEU A 531 -5.87 16.61 33.59
CA LEU A 531 -6.96 16.97 32.69
C LEU A 531 -7.86 18.06 33.29
N GLU A 532 -8.18 18.00 34.58
CA GLU A 532 -8.99 19.02 35.24
C GLU A 532 -8.28 20.39 35.26
N GLN A 533 -6.97 20.40 35.51
CA GLN A 533 -6.17 21.63 35.45
C GLN A 533 -6.15 22.24 34.05
N VAL A 534 -5.91 21.41 33.02
CA VAL A 534 -5.87 21.86 31.62
C VAL A 534 -7.25 22.34 31.16
N LYS A 535 -8.32 21.62 31.50
CA LYS A 535 -9.70 21.98 31.11
C LYS A 535 -10.10 23.36 31.61
N ARG A 536 -9.74 23.74 32.84
CA ARG A 536 -10.02 25.08 33.38
C ARG A 536 -9.37 26.17 32.55
N GLN A 537 -8.10 26.00 32.19
CA GLN A 537 -7.39 26.96 31.33
C GLN A 537 -8.00 27.02 29.92
N VAL A 538 -8.31 25.87 29.34
CA VAL A 538 -8.93 25.78 28.01
C VAL A 538 -10.30 26.45 27.99
N GLU A 539 -11.10 26.30 29.05
CA GLU A 539 -12.44 26.89 29.14
C GLU A 539 -12.38 28.43 29.17
N ASP A 540 -11.47 29.00 29.97
CA ASP A 540 -11.23 30.46 30.01
C ASP A 540 -10.82 31.01 28.63
N ASP A 541 -9.89 30.33 27.95
CA ASP A 541 -9.43 30.71 26.61
C ASP A 541 -10.54 30.50 25.55
N ALA A 542 -11.35 29.45 25.69
CA ALA A 542 -12.43 29.12 24.75
C ALA A 542 -13.50 30.20 24.74
N ASP A 543 -13.87 30.75 25.89
CA ASP A 543 -14.87 31.82 25.98
C ASP A 543 -14.40 33.10 25.28
N LEU A 544 -13.12 33.48 25.46
CA LEU A 544 -12.52 34.60 24.72
C LEU A 544 -12.57 34.38 23.21
N VAL A 545 -12.32 33.16 22.76
CA VAL A 545 -12.34 32.80 21.33
C VAL A 545 -13.76 32.79 20.78
N ARG A 546 -14.76 32.32 21.54
CA ARG A 546 -16.17 32.37 21.13
C ARG A 546 -16.63 33.81 20.97
N ASP A 547 -16.27 34.69 21.90
CA ASP A 547 -16.58 36.12 21.83
C ASP A 547 -15.89 36.81 20.63
N ALA A 548 -14.70 36.35 20.25
CA ALA A 548 -13.98 36.80 19.05
C ALA A 548 -14.57 36.26 17.73
N GLY A 549 -15.61 35.40 17.78
CA GLY A 549 -16.27 34.83 16.60
C GLY A 549 -15.88 33.38 16.26
N GLY A 550 -15.13 32.71 17.13
CA GLY A 550 -14.67 31.33 16.97
C GLY A 550 -13.51 31.19 15.98
N LEU A 551 -13.18 29.95 15.61
CA LEU A 551 -12.09 29.68 14.65
C LEU A 551 -12.44 30.23 13.26
N TYR A 552 -11.52 31.00 12.69
CA TYR A 552 -11.59 31.43 11.30
C TYR A 552 -10.73 30.53 10.41
N VAL A 553 -11.34 29.96 9.37
CA VAL A 553 -10.64 29.12 8.38
C VAL A 553 -10.54 29.86 7.06
N LEU A 554 -9.30 30.01 6.58
CA LEU A 554 -8.99 30.70 5.33
C LEU A 554 -8.34 29.71 4.34
N GLY A 555 -8.97 29.47 3.19
CA GLY A 555 -8.35 28.73 2.08
C GLY A 555 -7.67 29.70 1.10
N THR A 556 -6.41 29.47 0.74
CA THR A 556 -5.68 30.35 -0.20
C THR A 556 -5.81 29.94 -1.66
N GLU A 557 -6.32 28.75 -1.94
CA GLU A 557 -6.57 28.17 -3.27
C GLU A 557 -7.69 27.12 -3.16
N ARG A 558 -8.20 26.64 -4.29
CA ARG A 558 -9.08 25.45 -4.36
C ARG A 558 -8.22 24.20 -4.50
N HIS A 559 -8.59 23.14 -3.77
CA HIS A 559 -7.98 21.82 -3.94
C HIS A 559 -8.53 21.11 -5.18
N GLU A 560 -7.93 19.96 -5.52
CA GLU A 560 -8.35 19.12 -6.65
C GLU A 560 -9.80 18.64 -6.54
N SER A 561 -10.35 18.57 -5.31
CA SER A 561 -11.74 18.23 -5.06
C SER A 561 -12.41 19.20 -4.08
N ARG A 562 -13.71 19.40 -4.27
CA ARG A 562 -14.55 20.19 -3.37
C ARG A 562 -14.65 19.55 -1.99
N ARG A 563 -14.46 18.24 -1.92
CA ARG A 563 -14.45 17.46 -0.68
C ARG A 563 -13.34 17.91 0.25
N ILE A 564 -12.10 18.01 -0.24
CA ILE A 564 -10.94 18.48 0.53
C ILE A 564 -11.16 19.93 0.99
N ASP A 565 -11.71 20.79 0.14
CA ASP A 565 -12.08 22.16 0.55
C ASP A 565 -13.08 22.17 1.71
N ASN A 566 -14.07 21.27 1.69
CA ASN A 566 -15.08 21.16 2.76
C ASN A 566 -14.49 20.58 4.04
N GLN A 567 -13.50 19.70 3.96
CA GLN A 567 -12.76 19.23 5.13
C GLN A 567 -12.00 20.39 5.80
N LEU A 568 -11.37 21.26 5.01
CA LEU A 568 -10.72 22.48 5.53
C LEU A 568 -11.75 23.37 6.24
N ARG A 569 -12.89 23.70 5.59
CA ARG A 569 -13.99 24.45 6.24
C ARG A 569 -14.47 23.78 7.54
N GLY A 570 -14.57 22.45 7.51
CA GLY A 570 -14.95 21.58 8.63
C GLY A 570 -14.04 21.68 9.86
N ARG A 571 -12.86 22.30 9.75
CA ARG A 571 -12.00 22.57 10.91
C ARG A 571 -12.62 23.57 11.88
N ALA A 572 -13.50 24.47 11.43
CA ALA A 572 -14.23 25.42 12.27
C ALA A 572 -15.69 25.00 12.55
N GLY A 573 -16.28 25.60 13.60
CA GLY A 573 -17.69 25.46 13.97
C GLY A 573 -18.09 24.07 14.47
N ARG A 574 -17.20 23.45 15.24
CA ARG A 574 -17.36 22.08 15.78
C ARG A 574 -18.26 22.08 17.00
N GLN A 575 -19.02 21.00 17.23
CA GLN A 575 -19.94 20.91 18.38
C GLN A 575 -20.82 22.16 18.57
N GLY A 576 -21.25 22.79 17.46
CA GLY A 576 -22.08 23.99 17.48
C GLY A 576 -21.37 25.28 17.91
N ASP A 577 -20.05 25.29 17.97
CA ASP A 577 -19.27 26.51 18.21
C ASP A 577 -19.46 27.53 17.07
N PRO A 578 -19.30 28.84 17.36
CA PRO A 578 -19.18 29.85 16.33
C PRO A 578 -17.92 29.60 15.48
N GLY A 579 -17.95 30.08 14.25
CA GLY A 579 -16.81 30.00 13.36
C GLY A 579 -17.14 30.57 11.99
N GLU A 580 -16.11 30.88 11.24
CA GLU A 580 -16.23 31.47 9.91
C GLU A 580 -15.27 30.76 8.95
N SER A 581 -15.66 30.59 7.69
CA SER A 581 -14.75 30.10 6.65
C SER A 581 -14.84 30.95 5.39
N ARG A 582 -13.70 31.15 4.71
CA ARG A 582 -13.64 31.88 3.44
C ARG A 582 -12.49 31.37 2.56
N PHE A 583 -12.69 31.40 1.24
CA PHE A 583 -11.65 31.09 0.27
C PHE A 583 -11.24 32.35 -0.49
N TYR A 584 -9.93 32.54 -0.63
CA TYR A 584 -9.30 33.59 -1.42
C TYR A 584 -8.68 32.91 -2.63
N LEU A 585 -9.09 33.30 -3.83
CA LEU A 585 -8.70 32.65 -5.08
C LEU A 585 -8.09 33.67 -6.03
N SER A 586 -7.32 33.22 -7.01
CA SER A 586 -6.86 34.06 -8.11
C SER A 586 -6.97 33.37 -9.47
N LEU A 587 -7.05 34.16 -10.54
CA LEU A 587 -6.97 33.63 -11.91
C LEU A 587 -5.59 33.03 -12.23
N GLY A 588 -4.58 33.37 -11.43
CA GLY A 588 -3.23 32.83 -11.51
C GLY A 588 -3.02 31.53 -10.72
N ASP A 589 -3.98 31.05 -9.94
CA ASP A 589 -3.81 29.83 -9.13
C ASP A 589 -3.56 28.59 -10.00
N GLU A 590 -2.93 27.55 -9.44
CA GLU A 590 -2.56 26.34 -10.20
C GLU A 590 -3.75 25.69 -10.90
N LEU A 591 -4.87 25.53 -10.19
CA LEU A 591 -6.10 25.00 -10.75
C LEU A 591 -6.54 25.84 -11.97
N MET A 592 -6.44 27.16 -11.90
CA MET A 592 -6.84 28.04 -13.01
C MET A 592 -5.84 28.04 -14.16
N ARG A 593 -4.54 27.84 -13.91
CA ARG A 593 -3.50 27.70 -14.93
C ARG A 593 -3.62 26.41 -15.73
N ARG A 594 -4.04 25.31 -15.09
CA ARG A 594 -4.31 24.04 -15.79
C ARG A 594 -5.47 24.19 -16.80
N PHE A 595 -6.33 25.19 -16.62
CA PHE A 595 -7.43 25.53 -17.53
C PHE A 595 -7.26 26.95 -18.11
N ASN A 596 -8.31 27.51 -18.71
CA ASN A 596 -8.25 28.78 -19.47
C ASN A 596 -8.05 30.07 -18.60
N GLY A 597 -7.32 30.02 -17.48
CA GLY A 597 -7.08 31.15 -16.58
C GLY A 597 -6.46 32.37 -17.26
N ALA A 598 -5.45 32.15 -18.12
CA ALA A 598 -4.78 33.23 -18.86
C ALA A 598 -5.70 33.96 -19.86
N ALA A 599 -6.66 33.25 -20.47
CA ALA A 599 -7.63 33.85 -21.37
C ALA A 599 -8.62 34.74 -20.61
N LEU A 600 -9.08 34.29 -19.43
CA LEU A 600 -9.93 35.07 -18.53
C LEU A 600 -9.21 36.30 -17.99
N GLU A 601 -7.96 36.17 -17.57
CA GLU A 601 -7.14 37.29 -17.08
C GLU A 601 -6.93 38.37 -18.16
N SER A 602 -6.69 37.96 -19.41
CA SER A 602 -6.55 38.88 -20.55
C SER A 602 -7.85 39.65 -20.82
N ILE A 603 -9.01 38.99 -20.71
CA ILE A 603 -10.33 39.65 -20.85
C ILE A 603 -10.53 40.67 -19.73
N MET A 604 -10.20 40.31 -18.48
CA MET A 604 -10.39 41.21 -17.33
C MET A 604 -9.45 42.42 -17.38
N THR A 605 -8.22 42.23 -17.86
CA THR A 605 -7.28 43.34 -18.09
C THR A 605 -7.81 44.34 -19.12
N ARG A 606 -8.45 43.86 -20.19
CA ARG A 606 -9.09 44.72 -21.20
C ARG A 606 -10.29 45.50 -20.67
N LEU A 607 -10.90 45.04 -19.57
CA LEU A 607 -12.03 45.70 -18.91
C LEU A 607 -11.58 46.74 -17.85
N ASN A 608 -10.27 47.00 -17.73
CA ASN A 608 -9.69 47.96 -16.76
C ASN A 608 -10.10 47.72 -15.30
N LEU A 609 -10.31 46.46 -14.91
CA LEU A 609 -10.56 46.14 -13.50
C LEU A 609 -9.24 46.24 -12.71
N PRO A 610 -9.20 47.00 -11.58
CA PRO A 610 -8.03 47.05 -10.70
C PRO A 610 -7.68 45.67 -10.14
N ASP A 611 -6.38 45.43 -9.88
CA ASP A 611 -5.90 44.11 -9.45
C ASP A 611 -6.28 43.78 -7.99
N ASP A 612 -6.58 44.79 -7.17
CA ASP A 612 -6.90 44.71 -5.74
C ASP A 612 -8.41 44.62 -5.44
N VAL A 613 -9.26 44.72 -6.47
CA VAL A 613 -10.73 44.64 -6.33
C VAL A 613 -11.21 43.20 -6.54
N PRO A 614 -11.96 42.60 -5.59
CA PRO A 614 -12.55 41.28 -5.77
C PRO A 614 -13.50 41.20 -6.97
N ILE A 615 -13.38 40.11 -7.73
CA ILE A 615 -14.17 39.83 -8.92
C ILE A 615 -15.47 39.12 -8.53
N GLU A 616 -16.55 39.88 -8.42
CA GLU A 616 -17.90 39.34 -8.21
C GLU A 616 -18.62 39.03 -9.54
N ALA A 617 -18.09 38.10 -10.32
CA ALA A 617 -18.68 37.69 -11.59
C ALA A 617 -19.12 36.23 -11.59
N LYS A 618 -20.44 35.98 -11.76
CA LYS A 618 -21.02 34.62 -11.84
C LYS A 618 -20.33 33.74 -12.90
N MET A 619 -19.82 34.33 -13.97
CA MET A 619 -19.08 33.61 -15.02
C MET A 619 -17.77 33.01 -14.46
N VAL A 620 -17.04 33.76 -13.65
CA VAL A 620 -15.75 33.34 -13.08
C VAL A 620 -15.95 32.26 -12.02
N SER A 621 -16.93 32.43 -11.12
CA SER A 621 -17.27 31.38 -10.14
C SER A 621 -17.70 30.08 -10.81
N ARG A 622 -18.43 30.14 -11.95
CA ARG A 622 -18.76 28.95 -12.75
C ARG A 622 -17.54 28.31 -13.40
N ALA A 623 -16.60 29.12 -13.89
CA ALA A 623 -15.36 28.61 -14.48
C ALA A 623 -14.51 27.86 -13.45
N ILE A 624 -14.34 28.43 -12.25
CA ILE A 624 -13.62 27.77 -11.13
C ILE A 624 -14.29 26.45 -10.76
N LYS A 625 -15.62 26.46 -10.56
CA LYS A 625 -16.38 25.23 -10.28
C LYS A 625 -16.20 24.19 -11.39
N SER A 626 -16.24 24.62 -12.65
CA SER A 626 -16.08 23.71 -13.78
C SER A 626 -14.66 23.13 -13.87
N ALA A 627 -13.63 23.90 -13.57
CA ALA A 627 -12.24 23.44 -13.54
C ALA A 627 -12.07 22.36 -12.47
N GLN A 628 -12.55 22.61 -11.25
CA GLN A 628 -12.52 21.64 -10.15
C GLN A 628 -13.26 20.34 -10.51
N THR A 629 -14.48 20.43 -11.05
CA THR A 629 -15.24 19.23 -11.47
C THR A 629 -14.54 18.44 -12.59
N GLN A 630 -13.81 19.10 -13.50
CA GLN A 630 -13.04 18.39 -14.53
C GLN A 630 -11.86 17.62 -13.93
N VAL A 631 -11.18 18.18 -12.93
CA VAL A 631 -10.11 17.48 -12.19
C VAL A 631 -10.66 16.30 -11.40
N GLU A 632 -11.79 16.46 -10.71
CA GLU A 632 -12.50 15.37 -10.02
C GLU A 632 -12.84 14.22 -10.98
N GLN A 633 -13.41 14.52 -12.15
CA GLN A 633 -13.73 13.51 -13.16
C GLN A 633 -12.48 12.83 -13.71
N GLN A 634 -11.40 13.58 -13.94
CA GLN A 634 -10.14 13.02 -14.40
C GLN A 634 -9.56 12.03 -13.37
N ASN A 635 -9.55 12.42 -12.08
CA ASN A 635 -9.10 11.57 -10.99
C ASN A 635 -9.97 10.31 -10.87
N PHE A 636 -11.29 10.43 -11.01
CA PHE A 636 -12.21 9.29 -11.04
C PHE A 636 -11.89 8.32 -12.19
N GLU A 637 -11.69 8.82 -13.42
CA GLU A 637 -11.34 7.96 -14.56
C GLU A 637 -9.97 7.29 -14.38
N ILE A 638 -8.98 7.97 -13.78
CA ILE A 638 -7.68 7.36 -13.45
C ILE A 638 -7.89 6.16 -12.52
N ARG A 639 -8.60 6.33 -11.40
CA ARG A 639 -8.87 5.23 -10.46
C ARG A 639 -9.62 4.07 -11.09
N LYS A 640 -10.66 4.39 -11.85
CA LYS A 640 -11.46 3.41 -12.56
C LYS A 640 -10.61 2.59 -13.53
N ASN A 641 -9.70 3.24 -14.24
CA ASN A 641 -8.77 2.54 -15.14
C ASN A 641 -7.77 1.70 -14.35
N VAL A 642 -7.16 2.23 -13.28
CA VAL A 642 -6.24 1.47 -12.42
C VAL A 642 -6.91 0.19 -11.91
N LEU A 643 -8.13 0.28 -11.38
CA LEU A 643 -8.91 -0.89 -10.93
C LEU A 643 -9.21 -1.86 -12.08
N LYS A 644 -9.65 -1.37 -13.25
CA LYS A 644 -9.98 -2.24 -14.39
C LYS A 644 -8.83 -3.12 -14.85
N TYR A 645 -7.61 -2.57 -14.93
CA TYR A 645 -6.43 -3.35 -15.28
C TYR A 645 -6.05 -4.31 -14.15
N ASP A 646 -6.17 -3.86 -12.89
CA ASP A 646 -5.88 -4.71 -11.72
C ASP A 646 -6.87 -5.86 -11.57
N GLU A 647 -8.14 -5.73 -11.97
CA GLU A 647 -9.12 -6.83 -11.93
C GLU A 647 -8.65 -8.08 -12.71
N VAL A 648 -7.95 -7.87 -13.83
CA VAL A 648 -7.38 -8.97 -14.64
C VAL A 648 -6.28 -9.68 -13.85
N MET A 649 -5.35 -8.90 -13.29
CA MET A 649 -4.25 -9.42 -12.47
C MET A 649 -4.77 -10.03 -11.16
N ASN A 650 -5.85 -9.50 -10.60
CA ASN A 650 -6.43 -9.95 -9.34
C ASN A 650 -7.00 -11.36 -9.47
N GLN A 651 -7.68 -11.67 -10.58
CA GLN A 651 -8.16 -13.03 -10.85
C GLN A 651 -7.01 -14.03 -10.93
N GLN A 652 -5.97 -13.70 -11.70
CA GLN A 652 -4.78 -14.55 -11.86
C GLN A 652 -4.08 -14.78 -10.52
N ARG A 653 -3.84 -13.70 -9.78
CA ARG A 653 -3.17 -13.73 -8.49
C ARG A 653 -3.96 -14.49 -7.44
N THR A 654 -5.29 -14.40 -7.43
CA THR A 654 -6.12 -15.16 -6.49
C THR A 654 -5.87 -16.67 -6.64
N VAL A 655 -5.75 -17.15 -7.88
CA VAL A 655 -5.41 -18.55 -8.16
C VAL A 655 -4.00 -18.89 -7.66
N ILE A 656 -3.01 -18.07 -8.00
CA ILE A 656 -1.60 -18.30 -7.64
C ILE A 656 -1.39 -18.25 -6.12
N TYR A 657 -2.02 -17.30 -5.42
CA TYR A 657 -1.88 -17.15 -3.97
C TYR A 657 -2.62 -18.26 -3.22
N ALA A 658 -3.77 -18.69 -3.70
CA ALA A 658 -4.45 -19.87 -3.15
C ALA A 658 -3.58 -21.12 -3.28
N GLU A 659 -2.97 -21.34 -4.44
CA GLU A 659 -2.09 -22.48 -4.68
C GLU A 659 -0.83 -22.42 -3.81
N ARG A 660 -0.21 -21.24 -3.71
CA ARG A 660 0.91 -21.00 -2.79
C ARG A 660 0.55 -21.35 -1.35
N GLN A 661 -0.62 -20.89 -0.88
CA GLN A 661 -1.05 -21.12 0.50
C GLN A 661 -1.25 -22.60 0.79
N ARG A 662 -1.80 -23.38 -0.16
CA ARG A 662 -1.95 -24.84 -0.03
C ARG A 662 -0.60 -25.54 0.12
N ILE A 663 0.37 -25.14 -0.72
CA ILE A 663 1.74 -25.67 -0.65
C ILE A 663 2.39 -25.33 0.70
N LEU A 664 2.29 -24.07 1.15
CA LEU A 664 2.86 -23.62 2.42
C LEU A 664 2.20 -24.30 3.62
N ALA A 665 0.88 -24.51 3.60
CA ALA A 665 0.12 -25.18 4.65
C ALA A 665 0.52 -26.65 4.88
N GLY A 666 1.37 -27.21 4.00
CA GLY A 666 1.82 -28.58 4.12
C GLY A 666 0.79 -29.61 3.63
N GLU A 667 -0.15 -29.19 2.77
CA GLU A 667 -1.07 -30.12 2.12
C GLU A 667 -0.30 -31.22 1.37
N ASP A 668 -0.95 -32.38 1.22
CA ASP A 668 -0.45 -33.47 0.40
C ASP A 668 -0.68 -33.14 -1.08
N MET A 669 0.42 -33.06 -1.84
CA MET A 669 0.40 -32.69 -3.24
C MET A 669 0.39 -33.89 -4.18
N GLU A 670 0.30 -35.14 -3.67
CA GLU A 670 0.40 -36.36 -4.49
C GLU A 670 -0.56 -36.36 -5.68
N GLY A 671 -1.85 -36.22 -5.38
CA GLY A 671 -2.89 -36.29 -6.40
C GLY A 671 -2.75 -35.16 -7.43
N GLN A 672 -2.24 -34.01 -7.00
CA GLN A 672 -2.00 -32.88 -7.89
C GLN A 672 -0.80 -33.12 -8.78
N VAL A 673 0.30 -33.66 -8.24
CA VAL A 673 1.49 -34.01 -9.03
C VAL A 673 1.18 -35.12 -10.03
N GLN A 674 0.44 -36.16 -9.63
CA GLN A 674 0.00 -37.21 -10.56
C GLN A 674 -0.89 -36.65 -11.69
N SER A 675 -1.77 -35.69 -11.37
CA SER A 675 -2.54 -34.98 -12.39
C SER A 675 -1.64 -34.15 -13.31
N MET A 676 -0.62 -33.47 -12.80
CA MET A 676 0.33 -32.72 -13.61
C MET A 676 1.13 -33.62 -14.56
N ILE A 677 1.60 -34.78 -14.07
CA ILE A 677 2.28 -35.80 -14.90
C ILE A 677 1.35 -36.24 -16.03
N THR A 678 0.09 -36.55 -15.70
CA THR A 678 -0.91 -36.98 -16.66
C THR A 678 -1.17 -35.90 -17.71
N ASP A 679 -1.37 -34.65 -17.30
CA ASP A 679 -1.63 -33.52 -18.18
C ASP A 679 -0.45 -33.25 -19.13
N VAL A 680 0.77 -33.20 -18.60
CA VAL A 680 1.98 -32.93 -19.37
C VAL A 680 2.20 -34.02 -20.42
N ILE A 681 2.16 -35.29 -20.02
CA ILE A 681 2.36 -36.40 -20.96
C ILE A 681 1.27 -36.44 -22.03
N THR A 682 0.02 -36.22 -21.64
CA THR A 682 -1.10 -36.14 -22.58
C THR A 682 -0.86 -35.03 -23.61
N ALA A 683 -0.38 -33.85 -23.19
CA ALA A 683 -0.07 -32.76 -24.11
C ALA A 683 1.06 -33.09 -25.10
N TYR A 684 2.12 -33.78 -24.67
CA TYR A 684 3.20 -34.22 -25.57
C TYR A 684 2.72 -35.26 -26.59
N VAL A 685 1.94 -36.25 -26.14
CA VAL A 685 1.37 -37.28 -27.03
C VAL A 685 0.41 -36.61 -28.01
N ASP A 686 -0.43 -35.69 -27.55
CA ASP A 686 -1.38 -34.96 -28.41
C ASP A 686 -0.68 -34.11 -29.46
N GLY A 687 0.35 -33.36 -29.07
CA GLY A 687 1.14 -32.57 -30.02
C GLY A 687 1.91 -33.42 -31.04
N ALA A 688 2.28 -34.64 -30.69
CA ALA A 688 2.95 -35.57 -31.61
C ALA A 688 1.99 -36.38 -32.50
N THR A 689 0.71 -36.47 -32.10
CA THR A 689 -0.31 -37.31 -32.77
C THR A 689 -1.45 -36.50 -33.39
N SER A 690 -1.36 -35.15 -33.39
CA SER A 690 -2.45 -34.25 -33.83
C SER A 690 -2.71 -34.25 -35.34
N GLU A 691 -1.68 -34.53 -36.15
CA GLU A 691 -1.76 -34.51 -37.62
C GLU A 691 -1.16 -35.80 -38.21
N GLY A 692 -1.72 -36.25 -39.34
CA GLY A 692 -1.23 -37.43 -40.07
C GLY A 692 -1.86 -38.76 -39.65
N TYR A 693 -1.47 -39.83 -40.34
CA TYR A 693 -1.79 -41.20 -39.94
C TYR A 693 -0.72 -41.72 -38.96
N VAL A 694 -0.94 -42.89 -38.34
CA VAL A 694 0.00 -43.51 -37.39
C VAL A 694 1.43 -43.62 -37.96
N GLU A 695 1.53 -43.82 -39.28
CA GLU A 695 2.79 -43.91 -40.02
C GLU A 695 3.55 -42.58 -40.16
N ASP A 696 2.85 -41.45 -40.00
CA ASP A 696 3.41 -40.09 -40.11
C ASP A 696 3.87 -39.52 -38.75
N TRP A 697 3.61 -40.22 -37.64
CA TRP A 697 3.97 -39.76 -36.30
C TRP A 697 5.49 -39.81 -36.07
N ASP A 698 6.08 -38.70 -35.63
CA ASP A 698 7.50 -38.63 -35.27
C ASP A 698 7.72 -39.11 -33.82
N LEU A 699 7.61 -40.44 -33.63
CA LEU A 699 7.81 -41.08 -32.33
C LEU A 699 9.23 -40.91 -31.79
N ALA A 700 10.24 -40.76 -32.66
CA ALA A 700 11.62 -40.52 -32.26
C ALA A 700 11.78 -39.15 -31.59
N LYS A 701 11.14 -38.12 -32.14
CA LYS A 701 11.09 -36.79 -31.54
C LYS A 701 10.30 -36.79 -30.23
N LEU A 702 9.16 -37.48 -30.17
CA LEU A 702 8.37 -37.64 -28.95
C LEU A 702 9.19 -38.29 -27.82
N TRP A 703 9.87 -39.42 -28.09
CA TRP A 703 10.72 -40.08 -27.09
C TRP A 703 11.90 -39.22 -26.64
N THR A 704 12.48 -38.43 -27.55
CA THR A 704 13.57 -37.50 -27.20
C THR A 704 13.09 -36.44 -26.22
N ALA A 705 11.87 -35.90 -26.41
CA ALA A 705 11.27 -34.94 -25.50
C ALA A 705 10.84 -35.57 -24.16
N LEU A 706 10.22 -36.76 -24.17
CA LEU A 706 9.83 -37.45 -22.93
C LEU A 706 11.05 -37.80 -22.06
N LYS A 707 12.17 -38.19 -22.68
CA LYS A 707 13.44 -38.47 -21.98
C LYS A 707 14.05 -37.24 -21.29
N THR A 708 13.66 -36.02 -21.63
CA THR A 708 14.09 -34.83 -20.87
C THR A 708 13.24 -34.60 -19.62
N LEU A 709 12.02 -35.13 -19.58
CA LEU A 709 11.10 -34.97 -18.46
C LEU A 709 11.31 -36.06 -17.42
N TYR A 710 11.34 -37.34 -17.83
CA TYR A 710 11.47 -38.47 -16.92
C TYR A 710 12.27 -39.62 -17.53
N SER A 711 12.67 -40.57 -16.69
CA SER A 711 13.39 -41.77 -17.11
C SER A 711 12.44 -42.78 -17.77
N VAL A 712 12.19 -42.60 -19.08
CA VAL A 712 11.35 -43.48 -19.90
C VAL A 712 11.88 -44.92 -19.85
N GLY A 713 11.03 -45.85 -19.43
CA GLY A 713 11.35 -47.27 -19.23
C GLY A 713 10.97 -48.18 -20.40
N ILE A 714 10.17 -47.67 -21.35
CA ILE A 714 9.70 -48.39 -22.54
C ILE A 714 10.31 -47.82 -23.82
N GLU A 715 10.61 -48.68 -24.81
CA GLU A 715 11.03 -48.23 -26.13
C GLU A 715 9.83 -48.20 -27.09
N TYR A 716 9.72 -47.17 -27.92
CA TYR A 716 8.58 -47.02 -28.85
C TYR A 716 8.47 -48.18 -29.85
N GLN A 717 9.61 -48.82 -30.16
CA GLN A 717 9.70 -49.97 -31.06
C GLN A 717 8.92 -51.18 -30.52
N ASP A 718 8.85 -51.32 -29.20
CA ASP A 718 8.10 -52.41 -28.54
C ASP A 718 6.58 -52.20 -28.64
N LEU A 719 6.12 -50.96 -28.79
CA LEU A 719 4.71 -50.59 -28.90
C LEU A 719 4.19 -50.67 -30.34
N THR A 720 5.04 -50.36 -31.32
CA THR A 720 4.68 -50.42 -32.74
C THR A 720 4.59 -51.84 -33.31
N GLY A 721 5.08 -52.84 -32.57
CA GLY A 721 5.02 -54.25 -32.96
C GLY A 721 5.68 -54.52 -34.30
N GLU A 722 7.01 -54.41 -34.42
CA GLU A 722 7.71 -54.84 -35.63
C GLU A 722 7.48 -56.35 -35.86
N THR A 723 6.68 -56.70 -36.87
CA THR A 723 6.69 -58.04 -37.46
C THR A 723 7.90 -58.17 -38.39
N GLU A 724 8.37 -59.40 -38.66
CA GLU A 724 9.58 -59.70 -39.48
C GLU A 724 9.59 -59.05 -40.89
N ASP A 725 8.48 -58.47 -41.35
CA ASP A 725 8.31 -57.82 -42.65
C ASP A 725 8.29 -56.26 -42.60
N GLY A 726 8.43 -55.63 -41.43
CA GLY A 726 8.59 -54.17 -41.30
C GLY A 726 7.31 -53.33 -41.42
N GLU A 727 6.12 -53.93 -41.28
CA GLU A 727 4.86 -53.19 -41.17
C GLU A 727 4.63 -52.77 -39.71
N ILE A 728 4.42 -51.47 -39.49
CA ILE A 728 4.05 -50.86 -38.21
C ILE A 728 2.62 -51.32 -37.89
N GLY A 729 2.39 -51.92 -36.73
CA GLY A 729 1.04 -52.29 -36.29
C GLY A 729 0.11 -51.07 -36.16
N GLU A 730 -1.21 -51.30 -36.13
CA GLU A 730 -2.21 -50.25 -35.88
C GLU A 730 -2.14 -49.75 -34.42
N LEU A 731 -1.08 -49.04 -34.04
CA LEU A 731 -0.96 -48.41 -32.73
C LEU A 731 -1.89 -47.19 -32.67
N SER A 732 -2.93 -47.25 -31.85
CA SER A 732 -3.83 -46.11 -31.67
C SER A 732 -3.22 -45.06 -30.73
N ARG A 733 -3.70 -43.81 -30.85
CA ARG A 733 -3.32 -42.72 -29.94
C ARG A 733 -3.63 -43.08 -28.49
N GLU A 734 -4.77 -43.73 -28.25
CA GLU A 734 -5.23 -44.10 -26.91
C GLU A 734 -4.30 -45.15 -26.29
N GLU A 735 -3.88 -46.17 -27.06
CA GLU A 735 -2.94 -47.19 -26.60
C GLU A 735 -1.54 -46.61 -26.33
N LEU A 736 -1.06 -45.70 -27.20
CA LEU A 736 0.21 -45.00 -26.98
C LEU A 736 0.16 -44.15 -25.71
N LEU A 737 -0.90 -43.38 -25.53
CA LEU A 737 -1.07 -42.52 -24.36
C LEU A 737 -1.15 -43.35 -23.07
N GLU A 738 -1.95 -44.41 -23.06
CA GLU A 738 -2.09 -45.30 -21.89
C GLU A 738 -0.76 -45.94 -21.51
N ALA A 739 0.00 -46.46 -22.48
CA ALA A 739 1.30 -47.07 -22.23
C ALA A 739 2.33 -46.08 -21.66
N VAL A 740 2.40 -44.86 -22.21
CA VAL A 740 3.35 -43.83 -21.74
C VAL A 740 2.93 -43.29 -20.36
N LEU A 741 1.63 -43.17 -20.09
CA LEU A 741 1.12 -42.77 -18.77
C LEU A 741 1.43 -43.82 -17.70
N GLU A 742 1.21 -45.11 -17.99
CA GLU A 742 1.53 -46.19 -17.06
C GLU A 742 3.03 -46.22 -16.73
N ASP A 743 3.91 -46.11 -17.73
CA ASP A 743 5.36 -46.06 -17.50
C ASP A 743 5.79 -44.85 -16.67
N ALA A 744 5.18 -43.69 -16.89
CA ALA A 744 5.50 -42.48 -16.14
C ALA A 744 5.03 -42.51 -14.69
N HIS A 745 3.83 -43.03 -14.42
CA HIS A 745 3.35 -43.23 -13.05
C HIS A 745 4.19 -44.26 -12.32
N ASP A 746 4.60 -45.34 -12.99
CA ASP A 746 5.53 -46.31 -12.44
C ASP A 746 6.92 -45.72 -12.18
N ALA A 747 7.42 -44.86 -13.07
CA ALA A 747 8.66 -44.11 -12.87
C ALA A 747 8.56 -43.19 -11.65
N TYR A 748 7.40 -42.57 -11.45
CA TYR A 748 7.15 -41.71 -10.30
C TYR A 748 7.17 -42.50 -8.99
N ALA A 749 6.49 -43.64 -8.96
CA ALA A 749 6.48 -44.52 -7.79
C ALA A 749 7.89 -45.06 -7.46
N ARG A 750 8.71 -45.38 -8.49
CA ARG A 750 10.13 -45.72 -8.29
C ARG A 750 10.92 -44.56 -7.70
N ARG A 751 10.67 -43.34 -8.20
CA ARG A 751 11.34 -42.12 -7.74
C ARG A 751 10.99 -41.77 -6.30
N GLU A 752 9.71 -41.84 -5.94
CA GLU A 752 9.25 -41.64 -4.58
C GLU A 752 9.95 -42.60 -3.61
N LYS A 753 10.00 -43.88 -3.96
CA LYS A 753 10.70 -44.88 -3.16
C LYS A 753 12.20 -44.59 -3.01
N GLU A 754 12.87 -44.16 -4.08
CA GLU A 754 14.29 -43.76 -4.03
C GLU A 754 14.53 -42.61 -3.03
N ILE A 755 13.69 -41.57 -3.07
CA ILE A 755 13.80 -40.41 -2.19
C ILE A 755 13.48 -40.78 -0.75
N ASP A 756 12.44 -41.57 -0.52
CA ASP A 756 12.05 -42.01 0.82
C ASP A 756 13.07 -42.99 1.43
N ASP A 757 13.70 -43.85 0.63
CA ASP A 757 14.81 -44.72 1.07
C ASP A 757 16.07 -43.89 1.42
N LEU A 758 16.28 -42.74 0.76
CA LEU A 758 17.43 -41.87 0.96
C LEU A 758 17.30 -40.97 2.21
N ALA A 759 16.13 -40.35 2.42
CA ALA A 759 15.93 -39.29 3.42
C ALA A 759 14.83 -39.59 4.46
N GLY A 760 14.15 -40.73 4.35
CA GLY A 760 13.11 -41.19 5.27
C GLY A 760 11.69 -41.06 4.71
N PRO A 761 10.70 -41.74 5.30
CA PRO A 761 9.31 -41.76 4.80
C PRO A 761 8.69 -40.36 4.68
N GLY A 762 8.03 -40.08 3.56
CA GLY A 762 7.38 -38.79 3.30
C GLY A 762 8.33 -37.67 2.86
N SER A 763 9.57 -38.01 2.52
CA SER A 763 10.56 -37.07 1.99
C SER A 763 10.16 -36.58 0.60
N MET A 764 9.54 -37.43 -0.21
CA MET A 764 9.02 -37.04 -1.52
C MET A 764 7.99 -35.91 -1.41
N ARG A 765 7.10 -35.95 -0.41
CA ARG A 765 6.09 -34.89 -0.17
C ARG A 765 6.72 -33.53 0.11
N ASN A 766 7.85 -33.52 0.85
CA ASN A 766 8.60 -32.28 1.09
C ASN A 766 9.26 -31.77 -0.19
N LEU A 767 9.82 -32.68 -1.00
CA LEU A 767 10.43 -32.35 -2.28
C LEU A 767 9.41 -31.74 -3.25
N GLU A 768 8.21 -32.33 -3.35
CA GLU A 768 7.09 -31.82 -4.13
C GLU A 768 6.78 -30.37 -3.77
N ARG A 769 6.56 -30.08 -2.48
CA ARG A 769 6.27 -28.72 -2.03
C ARG A 769 7.38 -27.74 -2.37
N GLN A 770 8.64 -28.12 -2.13
CA GLN A 770 9.78 -27.23 -2.40
C GLN A 770 9.93 -26.93 -3.89
N VAL A 771 9.80 -27.95 -4.74
CA VAL A 771 9.88 -27.80 -6.20
C VAL A 771 8.71 -26.95 -6.71
N LEU A 772 7.47 -27.30 -6.35
CA LEU A 772 6.28 -26.59 -6.79
C LEU A 772 6.32 -25.11 -6.38
N LEU A 773 6.68 -24.81 -5.12
CA LEU A 773 6.78 -23.43 -4.63
C LEU A 773 7.82 -22.62 -5.40
N SER A 774 9.00 -23.20 -5.63
CA SER A 774 10.09 -22.53 -6.33
C SER A 774 9.77 -22.26 -7.80
N VAL A 775 9.23 -23.26 -8.50
CA VAL A 775 8.84 -23.11 -9.92
C VAL A 775 7.71 -22.10 -10.05
N LEU A 776 6.69 -22.19 -9.18
CA LEU A 776 5.57 -21.25 -9.14
C LEU A 776 6.05 -19.82 -8.94
N ASP A 777 6.92 -19.57 -7.96
CA ASP A 777 7.44 -18.22 -7.68
C ASP A 777 8.20 -17.64 -8.85
N ARG A 778 9.09 -18.43 -9.46
CA ARG A 778 9.87 -17.95 -10.59
C ARG A 778 9.00 -17.68 -11.80
N LYS A 779 8.09 -18.60 -12.18
CA LYS A 779 7.17 -18.43 -13.31
C LYS A 779 6.21 -17.26 -13.11
N TRP A 780 5.67 -17.11 -11.90
CA TRP A 780 4.80 -15.99 -11.57
C TRP A 780 5.53 -14.65 -11.67
N ARG A 781 6.77 -14.59 -11.16
CA ARG A 781 7.63 -13.40 -11.24
C ARG A 781 8.00 -13.03 -12.68
N GLU A 782 8.30 -14.02 -13.52
CA GLU A 782 8.48 -13.84 -14.97
C GLU A 782 7.19 -13.29 -15.63
N HIS A 783 6.04 -13.87 -15.30
CA HIS A 783 4.74 -13.42 -15.82
C HIS A 783 4.39 -11.99 -15.40
N LEU A 784 4.62 -11.61 -14.15
CA LEU A 784 4.39 -10.23 -13.69
C LEU A 784 5.20 -9.21 -14.50
N TYR A 785 6.46 -9.56 -14.81
CA TYR A 785 7.33 -8.71 -15.62
C TYR A 785 6.80 -8.54 -17.05
N GLU A 786 6.35 -9.63 -17.69
CA GLU A 786 5.73 -9.55 -19.02
C GLU A 786 4.39 -8.80 -19.01
N MET A 787 3.60 -8.94 -17.94
CA MET A 787 2.32 -8.25 -17.77
C MET A 787 2.48 -6.74 -17.59
N ASP A 788 3.56 -6.28 -16.94
CA ASP A 788 3.90 -4.86 -16.85
C ASP A 788 4.16 -4.27 -18.25
N TYR A 789 4.95 -4.95 -19.08
CA TYR A 789 5.18 -4.51 -20.46
C TYR A 789 3.93 -4.56 -21.33
N LEU A 790 3.11 -5.61 -21.20
CA LEU A 790 1.86 -5.71 -21.93
C LEU A 790 0.96 -4.51 -21.60
N LYS A 791 0.85 -4.15 -20.32
CA LYS A 791 0.04 -3.02 -19.86
C LYS A 791 0.53 -1.69 -20.44
N GLU A 792 1.84 -1.48 -20.55
CA GLU A 792 2.40 -0.27 -21.19
C GLU A 792 2.16 -0.24 -22.70
N GLY A 793 2.36 -1.37 -23.38
CA GLY A 793 2.27 -1.49 -24.84
C GLY A 793 0.84 -1.43 -25.38
N ILE A 794 -0.16 -1.86 -24.60
CA ILE A 794 -1.56 -1.99 -25.04
C ILE A 794 -2.19 -0.65 -25.44
N GLY A 795 -1.72 0.46 -24.85
CA GLY A 795 -2.25 1.80 -25.12
C GLY A 795 -2.09 2.25 -26.58
N LEU A 796 -1.06 1.75 -27.27
CA LEU A 796 -0.80 2.04 -28.69
C LEU A 796 -1.82 1.36 -29.62
N ARG A 797 -2.45 0.26 -29.17
CA ARG A 797 -3.45 -0.48 -29.96
C ARG A 797 -4.81 0.20 -30.01
N ALA A 798 -5.05 1.18 -29.13
CA ALA A 798 -6.24 2.04 -29.18
C ALA A 798 -6.39 2.78 -30.53
N MET A 799 -5.30 2.95 -31.28
CA MET A 799 -5.30 3.57 -32.61
C MET A 799 -6.10 2.76 -33.65
N ALA A 800 -6.31 1.46 -33.43
CA ALA A 800 -7.02 0.55 -34.33
C ALA A 800 -8.52 0.37 -34.02
N GLN A 801 -9.13 1.27 -33.23
CA GLN A 801 -10.54 1.19 -32.80
C GLN A 801 -10.93 -0.07 -32.00
N ARG A 802 -9.94 -0.81 -31.46
CA ARG A 802 -10.18 -1.90 -30.51
C ARG A 802 -10.09 -1.38 -29.08
N ASP A 803 -10.91 -1.93 -28.17
CA ASP A 803 -10.84 -1.59 -26.75
C ASP A 803 -9.55 -2.18 -26.14
N PRO A 804 -8.60 -1.35 -25.66
CA PRO A 804 -7.34 -1.84 -25.11
C PRO A 804 -7.53 -2.78 -23.93
N LEU A 805 -8.57 -2.59 -23.11
CA LEU A 805 -8.80 -3.45 -21.95
C LEU A 805 -9.16 -4.87 -22.35
N VAL A 806 -9.94 -5.04 -23.42
CA VAL A 806 -10.34 -6.36 -23.92
C VAL A 806 -9.15 -7.10 -24.52
N GLU A 807 -8.28 -6.40 -25.25
CA GLU A 807 -7.05 -6.99 -25.78
C GLU A 807 -6.07 -7.35 -24.65
N TYR A 808 -5.94 -6.50 -23.63
CA TYR A 808 -5.15 -6.81 -22.43
C TYR A 808 -5.67 -8.03 -21.68
N GLN A 809 -7.00 -8.16 -21.55
CA GLN A 809 -7.64 -9.34 -20.95
C GLN A 809 -7.37 -10.62 -21.73
N ARG A 810 -7.51 -10.58 -23.06
CA ARG A 810 -7.26 -11.75 -23.91
C ARG A 810 -5.80 -12.19 -23.82
N GLU A 811 -4.87 -11.28 -24.10
CA GLU A 811 -3.44 -11.62 -24.12
C GLU A 811 -2.91 -11.96 -22.74
N GLY A 812 -3.36 -11.23 -21.70
CA GLY A 812 -3.01 -11.56 -20.33
C GLY A 812 -3.52 -12.94 -19.90
N PHE A 813 -4.69 -13.38 -20.39
CA PHE A 813 -5.19 -14.73 -20.13
C PHE A 813 -4.40 -15.79 -20.89
N ASP A 814 -4.10 -15.56 -22.16
CA ASP A 814 -3.31 -16.49 -22.99
C ASP A 814 -1.90 -16.69 -22.38
N MET A 815 -1.26 -15.60 -21.94
CA MET A 815 0.04 -15.64 -21.24
C MET A 815 -0.05 -16.38 -19.90
N PHE A 816 -1.14 -16.17 -19.14
CA PHE A 816 -1.35 -16.86 -17.87
C PHE A 816 -1.56 -18.38 -18.07
N ALA A 817 -2.32 -18.79 -19.09
CA ALA A 817 -2.50 -20.19 -19.44
C ALA A 817 -1.16 -20.83 -19.84
N ALA A 818 -0.39 -20.17 -20.71
CA ALA A 818 0.95 -20.63 -21.10
C ALA A 818 1.91 -20.73 -19.90
N MET A 819 1.84 -19.77 -18.97
CA MET A 819 2.61 -19.81 -17.73
C MET A 819 2.23 -21.02 -16.87
N LEU A 820 0.94 -21.33 -16.72
CA LEU A 820 0.47 -22.50 -15.97
C LEU A 820 0.90 -23.81 -16.61
N GLU A 821 0.85 -23.92 -17.94
CA GLU A 821 1.35 -25.09 -18.67
C GLU A 821 2.86 -25.27 -18.46
N GLY A 822 3.64 -24.20 -18.62
CA GLY A 822 5.07 -24.22 -18.37
C GLY A 822 5.44 -24.53 -16.92
N LEU A 823 4.61 -24.11 -15.96
CA LEU A 823 4.77 -24.46 -14.54
C LEU A 823 4.62 -25.97 -14.34
N LYS A 824 3.60 -26.60 -14.93
CA LYS A 824 3.38 -28.05 -14.83
C LYS A 824 4.54 -28.83 -15.42
N GLU A 825 4.93 -28.51 -16.66
CA GLU A 825 6.02 -29.18 -17.37
C GLU A 825 7.33 -29.11 -16.59
N GLU A 826 7.70 -27.91 -16.14
CA GLU A 826 8.96 -27.70 -15.43
C GLU A 826 8.95 -28.34 -14.04
N SER A 827 7.81 -28.32 -13.34
CA SER A 827 7.66 -29.01 -12.05
C SER A 827 7.87 -30.52 -12.20
N VAL A 828 7.23 -31.15 -13.20
CA VAL A 828 7.41 -32.57 -13.51
C VAL A 828 8.87 -32.88 -13.83
N GLY A 829 9.50 -32.08 -14.68
CA GLY A 829 10.91 -32.24 -15.03
C GLY A 829 11.85 -32.17 -13.81
N PHE A 830 11.63 -31.23 -12.89
CA PHE A 830 12.40 -31.15 -11.66
C PHE A 830 12.14 -32.35 -10.74
N LEU A 831 10.89 -32.77 -10.55
CA LEU A 831 10.58 -33.89 -9.64
C LEU A 831 11.28 -35.19 -10.02
N PHE A 832 11.39 -35.47 -11.32
CA PHE A 832 12.09 -36.66 -11.80
C PHE A 832 13.62 -36.53 -11.75
N ASN A 833 14.18 -35.35 -12.07
CA ASN A 833 15.61 -35.23 -12.38
C ASN A 833 16.45 -34.53 -11.30
N LEU A 834 15.84 -33.85 -10.34
CA LEU A 834 16.56 -33.07 -9.33
C LEU A 834 17.44 -33.98 -8.45
N GLN A 835 18.73 -33.68 -8.35
CA GLN A 835 19.62 -34.44 -7.47
C GLN A 835 19.41 -34.02 -6.01
N VAL A 836 19.16 -35.00 -5.15
CA VAL A 836 18.87 -34.83 -3.74
C VAL A 836 20.08 -35.28 -2.91
N GLU A 837 20.59 -34.41 -2.05
CA GLU A 837 21.65 -34.74 -1.09
C GLU A 837 21.12 -34.63 0.35
N VAL A 838 21.44 -35.61 1.19
CA VAL A 838 21.09 -35.60 2.62
C VAL A 838 22.17 -34.84 3.40
N GLN A 839 21.81 -33.72 4.02
CA GLN A 839 22.71 -33.08 4.99
C GLN A 839 22.75 -33.92 6.28
N GLN A 840 23.92 -34.50 6.57
CA GLN A 840 24.20 -34.99 7.92
C GLN A 840 24.27 -33.78 8.86
N ALA A 841 23.49 -33.81 9.94
CA ALA A 841 23.56 -32.79 10.99
C ALA A 841 25.03 -32.65 11.45
N PRO A 842 25.57 -31.43 11.61
CA PRO A 842 26.93 -31.26 12.07
C PRO A 842 27.06 -31.95 13.44
N GLU A 843 27.96 -32.93 13.52
CA GLU A 843 28.30 -33.60 14.79
C GLU A 843 28.56 -32.50 15.82
N GLN A 844 27.75 -32.48 16.89
CA GLN A 844 27.96 -31.60 18.02
C GLN A 844 29.37 -31.86 18.55
N GLN A 845 30.29 -30.92 18.27
CA GLN A 845 31.62 -30.96 18.85
C GLN A 845 31.46 -31.02 20.37
N PRO A 846 32.11 -31.96 21.07
CA PRO A 846 31.99 -32.07 22.51
C PRO A 846 32.42 -30.74 23.14
N ALA A 847 31.53 -30.16 23.94
CA ALA A 847 31.75 -28.90 24.63
C ALA A 847 33.08 -28.94 25.39
N VAL A 848 33.97 -28.01 25.06
CA VAL A 848 35.21 -27.81 25.80
C VAL A 848 34.85 -27.21 27.16
N ASP A 849 35.25 -27.92 28.21
CA ASP A 849 35.02 -27.60 29.63
C ASP A 849 35.40 -26.13 29.97
N PRO A 850 34.47 -25.29 30.47
CA PRO A 850 34.77 -23.90 30.83
C PRO A 850 35.47 -23.84 32.19
N GLY A 851 36.72 -24.31 32.21
CA GLY A 851 37.54 -24.41 33.41
C GLY A 851 38.88 -23.69 33.27
N LEU A 852 38.89 -22.37 33.08
CA LEU A 852 40.05 -21.51 33.40
C LEU A 852 39.62 -20.05 33.57
N ARG A 853 39.48 -19.64 34.83
CA ARG A 853 39.29 -18.25 35.25
C ARG A 853 40.55 -17.42 34.99
N SER A 854 40.37 -16.17 34.55
CA SER A 854 41.22 -15.06 35.00
C SER A 854 40.33 -13.82 35.23
N PRO A 855 40.58 -13.00 36.28
CA PRO A 855 39.57 -12.12 36.88
C PRO A 855 39.64 -10.69 36.36
N VAL A 856 38.51 -9.97 36.48
CA VAL A 856 38.31 -8.58 36.96
C VAL A 856 37.14 -7.92 36.22
N GLY A 857 36.10 -7.54 36.98
CA GLY A 857 35.07 -6.59 36.56
C GLY A 857 33.65 -7.13 36.63
N ALA A 858 32.96 -6.87 37.75
CA ALA A 858 31.58 -7.31 38.03
C ALA A 858 30.52 -6.36 37.44
N MET A 859 29.43 -6.92 36.89
CA MET A 859 28.03 -6.56 37.18
C MET A 859 27.08 -7.66 36.67
N HIS A 860 25.94 -7.82 37.34
CA HIS A 860 25.08 -9.01 37.47
C HIS A 860 24.45 -9.61 36.18
N PRO A 861 24.20 -10.94 36.16
CA PRO A 861 23.38 -11.61 35.14
C PRO A 861 21.87 -11.58 35.49
N ALA A 862 21.03 -11.49 34.46
CA ALA A 862 19.57 -11.70 34.53
C ALA A 862 19.23 -13.20 34.71
N PRO A 863 18.05 -13.56 35.25
CA PRO A 863 17.72 -14.95 35.57
C PRO A 863 17.35 -15.75 34.31
N ALA A 864 17.90 -16.95 34.21
CA ALA A 864 17.61 -17.91 33.16
C ALA A 864 16.23 -18.56 33.37
N VAL A 865 15.43 -18.62 32.30
CA VAL A 865 14.19 -19.39 32.19
C VAL A 865 14.55 -20.88 32.10
N PRO A 866 13.87 -21.80 32.82
CA PRO A 866 14.16 -23.22 32.71
C PRO A 866 13.58 -23.75 31.39
N GLN A 867 14.44 -24.18 30.47
CA GLN A 867 14.05 -25.02 29.34
C GLN A 867 13.69 -26.42 29.87
N GLY A 868 12.42 -26.78 29.76
CA GLY A 868 11.94 -28.13 30.00
C GLY A 868 12.46 -29.08 28.92
N ASN A 869 13.05 -30.19 29.36
CA ASN A 869 13.31 -31.37 28.52
C ASN A 869 11.97 -32.00 28.11
N GLY A 870 11.40 -31.53 27.00
CA GLY A 870 10.44 -32.27 26.21
C GLY A 870 11.20 -33.06 25.14
N ALA A 871 11.01 -34.38 25.11
CA ALA A 871 11.57 -35.24 24.08
C ALA A 871 11.06 -34.79 22.71
N ALA A 872 11.95 -34.21 21.90
CA ALA A 872 11.70 -33.99 20.48
C ALA A 872 11.75 -35.37 19.80
N GLU A 873 10.59 -35.88 19.41
CA GLU A 873 10.51 -36.92 18.39
C GLU A 873 11.15 -36.38 17.09
N ASN A 874 11.87 -37.27 16.41
CA ASN A 874 12.75 -37.00 15.28
C ASN A 874 12.14 -36.02 14.25
N ALA A 875 12.67 -34.80 14.18
CA ALA A 875 12.54 -34.00 12.97
C ALA A 875 13.32 -34.70 11.84
N PRO A 876 12.72 -34.99 10.66
CA PRO A 876 13.43 -35.59 9.55
C PRO A 876 14.57 -34.69 9.08
N ALA A 877 15.63 -35.29 8.53
CA ALA A 877 16.79 -34.56 8.02
C ALA A 877 16.37 -33.57 6.92
N ALA A 878 16.82 -32.32 7.00
CA ALA A 878 16.52 -31.32 6.00
C ALA A 878 17.14 -31.72 4.64
N LEU A 879 16.28 -32.05 3.67
CA LEU A 879 16.65 -32.28 2.29
C LEU A 879 17.16 -30.98 1.67
N ARG A 880 18.31 -31.01 0.99
CA ARG A 880 18.76 -29.88 0.17
C ARG A 880 18.73 -30.24 -1.30
N ALA A 881 17.89 -29.51 -2.04
CA ALA A 881 17.88 -29.47 -3.49
C ALA A 881 18.95 -28.51 -4.03
N LYS A 882 19.91 -29.02 -4.80
CA LYS A 882 20.97 -28.20 -5.38
C LYS A 882 20.42 -27.41 -6.58
N GLY A 883 20.37 -26.08 -6.48
CA GLY A 883 19.91 -25.18 -7.56
C GLY A 883 18.62 -24.40 -7.26
N ILE A 884 17.97 -24.64 -6.12
CA ILE A 884 16.70 -24.01 -5.72
C ILE A 884 16.89 -22.94 -4.60
N ASP A 885 18.05 -22.92 -3.93
CA ASP A 885 18.37 -21.94 -2.87
C ASP A 885 18.75 -20.57 -3.47
N GLU A 886 17.76 -19.77 -3.88
CA GLU A 886 17.94 -18.33 -4.00
C GLU A 886 17.93 -17.72 -2.59
N SER A 887 19.06 -17.17 -2.17
CA SER A 887 19.08 -16.25 -1.03
C SER A 887 18.08 -15.13 -1.31
N GLY A 888 17.07 -14.97 -0.44
CA GLY A 888 15.95 -14.06 -0.66
C GLY A 888 16.36 -12.68 -1.17
N PRO A 889 15.51 -12.04 -2.01
CA PRO A 889 15.88 -10.88 -2.80
C PRO A 889 16.41 -9.74 -1.91
N ARG A 890 17.69 -9.41 -2.07
CA ARG A 890 18.32 -8.24 -1.44
C ARG A 890 18.06 -7.03 -2.31
N GLY A 891 17.62 -5.93 -1.69
CA GLY A 891 17.42 -4.64 -2.39
C GLY A 891 15.99 -4.39 -2.88
N LEU A 892 14.98 -4.83 -2.11
CA LEU A 892 13.58 -4.52 -2.39
C LEU A 892 13.29 -3.01 -2.28
N SER A 893 12.43 -2.53 -3.17
CA SER A 893 11.80 -1.21 -3.12
C SER A 893 10.29 -1.34 -3.01
N PHE A 894 9.70 -0.50 -2.19
CA PHE A 894 8.27 -0.47 -1.89
C PHE A 894 7.71 0.83 -2.45
N SER A 895 6.69 0.75 -3.32
CA SER A 895 6.03 1.91 -3.91
C SER A 895 4.55 1.90 -3.53
N GLY A 896 4.07 2.99 -2.94
CA GLY A 896 2.68 3.13 -2.51
C GLY A 896 2.23 4.60 -2.53
N PRO A 897 0.95 4.89 -2.26
CA PRO A 897 0.47 6.26 -2.15
C PRO A 897 1.05 7.01 -0.94
N ASP A 898 1.36 8.29 -1.13
CA ASP A 898 1.47 9.27 -0.05
C ASP A 898 0.08 9.77 0.39
N GLU A 899 0.00 10.62 1.42
CA GLU A 899 -1.28 11.19 1.90
C GLU A 899 -2.01 12.03 0.83
N GLY A 900 -1.30 12.47 -0.21
CA GLY A 900 -1.85 13.15 -1.37
C GLY A 900 -2.30 12.20 -2.48
N GLY A 901 -2.09 10.89 -2.35
CA GLY A 901 -2.39 9.85 -3.34
C GLY A 901 -1.41 9.77 -4.50
N HIS A 902 -0.24 10.39 -4.39
CA HIS A 902 0.86 10.29 -5.35
C HIS A 902 1.81 9.15 -4.97
N ALA A 903 2.53 8.60 -5.95
CA ALA A 903 3.47 7.51 -5.70
C ALA A 903 4.70 7.97 -4.91
N GLU A 904 4.95 7.35 -3.76
CA GLU A 904 6.16 7.46 -2.95
C GLU A 904 6.91 6.11 -2.96
N VAL A 905 8.24 6.16 -3.13
CA VAL A 905 9.10 4.96 -3.15
C VAL A 905 10.01 4.93 -1.93
N ARG A 906 10.01 3.81 -1.20
CA ARG A 906 10.83 3.53 -0.02
C ARG A 906 11.75 2.35 -0.27
N SER A 907 12.96 2.41 0.27
CA SER A 907 13.91 1.28 0.26
C SER A 907 13.67 0.34 1.44
N ALA A 908 14.08 -0.94 1.31
CA ALA A 908 13.99 -1.90 2.41
C ALA A 908 14.66 -1.41 3.73
N ALA A 909 15.74 -0.64 3.65
CA ALA A 909 16.39 -0.10 4.84
C ALA A 909 15.55 0.98 5.56
N GLN A 910 14.76 1.75 4.80
CA GLN A 910 13.82 2.71 5.36
C GLN A 910 12.60 1.99 5.95
N GLU A 911 12.13 0.94 5.27
CA GLU A 911 10.96 0.15 5.68
C GLU A 911 11.17 -0.62 6.98
N TYR A 912 12.35 -1.19 7.22
CA TYR A 912 12.67 -1.98 8.42
C TYR A 912 13.49 -1.22 9.47
N GLY A 913 13.67 0.09 9.29
CA GLY A 913 14.47 0.90 10.23
C GLY A 913 15.94 0.45 10.33
N ASP A 914 16.40 -0.36 9.37
CA ASP A 914 17.72 -0.99 9.35
C ASP A 914 18.75 0.05 8.93
N THR A 915 18.97 1.01 9.81
CA THR A 915 20.11 1.90 9.74
C THR A 915 21.31 1.00 10.00
N PRO A 916 22.26 0.82 9.05
CA PRO A 916 23.46 0.09 9.37
C PRO A 916 24.07 0.76 10.60
N ALA A 917 24.41 -0.02 11.64
CA ALA A 917 24.94 0.43 12.93
C ALA A 917 26.27 1.24 12.86
N THR A 918 26.65 1.68 11.67
CA THR A 918 27.62 2.74 11.42
C THR A 918 27.07 3.55 10.24
N GLY A 919 26.77 4.83 10.45
CA GLY A 919 26.42 5.81 9.41
C GLY A 919 27.59 6.12 8.47
N MET A 920 28.24 5.09 7.96
CA MET A 920 29.35 5.14 7.01
C MET A 920 28.84 4.73 5.64
N THR A 921 28.93 5.67 4.71
CA THR A 921 28.71 5.46 3.27
C THR A 921 29.66 4.37 2.73
N ARG A 922 29.31 3.77 1.59
CA ARG A 922 30.14 2.74 0.90
C ARG A 922 31.58 3.25 0.61
N ARG A 923 31.74 4.57 0.48
CA ARG A 923 33.02 5.27 0.36
C ARG A 923 33.82 5.27 1.67
N GLU A 924 33.17 5.57 2.79
CA GLU A 924 33.80 5.58 4.12
C GLU A 924 34.19 4.17 4.57
N ARG A 925 33.45 3.12 4.18
CA ARG A 925 33.89 1.72 4.39
C ARG A 925 35.18 1.39 3.62
N ARG A 926 35.28 1.80 2.36
CA ARG A 926 36.50 1.60 1.55
C ARG A 926 37.69 2.43 2.03
N GLU A 927 37.45 3.62 2.57
CA GLU A 927 38.48 4.44 3.23
C GLU A 927 38.92 3.83 4.56
N ALA A 928 38.00 3.36 5.40
CA ALA A 928 38.30 2.68 6.64
C ALA A 928 39.05 1.34 6.42
N GLU A 929 38.70 0.59 5.38
CA GLU A 929 39.45 -0.62 4.97
C GLU A 929 40.84 -0.28 4.44
N ARG A 930 40.98 0.81 3.67
CA ARG A 930 42.30 1.30 3.22
C ARG A 930 43.17 1.77 4.36
N ASP A 931 42.60 2.40 5.38
CA ASP A 931 43.35 2.90 6.52
C ASP A 931 43.67 1.79 7.54
N ARG A 932 42.81 0.78 7.70
CA ARG A 932 43.15 -0.47 8.40
C ARG A 932 44.28 -1.24 7.69
N ALA A 933 44.30 -1.26 6.35
CA ALA A 933 45.38 -1.87 5.58
C ALA A 933 46.73 -1.12 5.68
N LYS A 934 46.73 0.18 6.02
CA LYS A 934 47.94 0.98 6.25
C LYS A 934 48.56 0.80 7.63
N GLN A 935 47.77 0.46 8.65
CA GLN A 935 48.24 0.26 10.02
C GLN A 935 49.00 -1.06 10.23
N GLY A 936 48.92 -2.00 9.27
CA GLY A 936 49.55 -3.33 9.35
C GLY A 936 50.99 -3.44 8.82
N LYS A 937 51.70 -2.35 8.47
CA LYS A 937 53.08 -2.42 7.95
C LYS A 937 54.12 -1.94 8.98
N PRO A 938 55.11 -2.77 9.37
CA PRO A 938 56.15 -2.34 10.30
C PRO A 938 57.10 -1.33 9.64
N ALA A 939 57.50 -0.32 10.41
CA ALA A 939 58.33 0.79 9.96
C ALA A 939 59.73 0.32 9.50
N LYS A 940 60.09 0.59 8.24
CA LYS A 940 61.47 0.43 7.74
C LYS A 940 62.34 1.58 8.26
N THR A 941 63.39 1.21 8.98
CA THR A 941 64.48 2.04 9.49
C THR A 941 65.13 2.93 8.43
N LYS A 942 65.27 4.22 8.75
CA LYS A 942 66.11 5.21 8.06
C LYS A 942 67.57 4.75 8.03
N ARG A 943 68.20 4.75 6.85
CA ARG A 943 69.65 4.95 6.71
C ARG A 943 69.91 6.15 5.80
N ARG A 944 70.67 7.10 6.36
CA ARG A 944 71.13 8.37 5.78
C ARG A 944 71.92 8.18 4.49
N ARG A 945 71.71 9.07 3.53
CA ARG A 945 72.74 10.02 3.11
C ARG A 945 72.12 11.36 2.80
#